data_AF-A0A938M7E8-F1
#
_entry.id   AF-A0A938M7E8-F1
#
_cell.length_a   1.000
_cell.length_b   1.000
_cell.length_c   1.000
_cell.angle_alpha   90.00
_cell.angle_beta   90.00
_cell.angle_gamma   90.00
#
_symmetry.space_group_name_H-M   'P 1'
#
loop_
_entity.id
_entity.type
_entity.pdbx_description
1 polymer ?
#
loop_
_entity_poly.entity_id
_entity_poly.type
_entity_poly.pdbx_seq_one_letter_code
_entity_poly.pdbx_strand_id
1 'polypeptide(L)'
;DHVDRGVFGASYLDLGDPQRGANPDVLGRNSHKTWLKGEWLGADHSAPYLVPKQLYYDKHPEYFAVSDGKRLPKDTLMQRMSLCLSQPDVHRIAAERMAEWMGIQSDRRFFYCTDADSEPCRCPSCLALDPLPYYNTDRYLAWVNSVAAAARKPHPDKALFAFSYISTAKPSVRAELAPNVILLYCPWFWTSANIRADYWAHPRNITAMEEFMGWAMKFPGQIGVYDYPGHDAYMWMRGHEKRLKFYAKNGVRTVYCCGCTRLFNGLFHYVASRLNWDPFLDSGQLEGDYLQAVYGQAAPPLVKYIQLDHAASERQCGRIFSDEEMLTQGRRLFREAEQLVANEEPMAQMRVQREALAWLESYLRATDPRKKTEPVTADELTRFKEDAIWYVGVSRRFIANCQRLGRQAWLVSRVEANLKQTLADLSIEHDKLLNAADRTIANPDVITDGIAVAKGPVTEAAKKSVTVAGVDGWSVECTTPELALPPTLTAAGDKRHGVRVQLSFTKLPTCRLPLHPEGTNTFRVGTFLLQKRLAEPVDIKECHFVEFHFIASTDVPVTLYLDLSNVSGLRSDLLLHAGEQIVRLDWRQHAAGLWGKQKEQWDGKLTGVKVDFWPQDNFYPHPAARDAEVTLLGVTACNHDRTPTDLPYLGKALWLTQYRSNIPHNIVVDKARLRQKDGALDYQRYSSERFRTWTSHRALTPVFAIVADAETRDAAQAIQSYLEKLCGARLPINPPGVQVGPDLGNAIILGRKAGLSSGRITEQELKHVRTEGYVLRAHQGRIVIAGATDASTAFGVARYLEDHGARFFEPGVREVIPDLKADFLHELYLLDWPFFAQRGLTGGWQLACQRPAKPFGVQIAGAASTLTAMAEAIKDCGRQKKREVSPAILAQAGLSPMHRYVAAKLLWDPFLDTSRLIREFQGKAE
;
A
#
# COMPACT_ATOMS: atom_id res chain seq x y z
N ASP A 1 -12.08 -5.64 -20.40
CA ASP A 1 -11.69 -4.31 -20.91
C ASP A 1 -12.30 -3.09 -20.19
N HIS A 2 -12.69 -3.20 -18.92
CA HIS A 2 -12.91 -2.01 -18.09
C HIS A 2 -12.15 -2.12 -16.77
N VAL A 3 -11.02 -1.42 -16.74
CA VAL A 3 -10.32 -0.79 -15.62
C VAL A 3 -10.90 -1.12 -14.24
N ASP A 4 -10.35 -2.18 -13.68
CA ASP A 4 -10.55 -2.64 -12.32
C ASP A 4 -9.65 -1.80 -11.40
N ARG A 5 -10.29 -0.94 -10.60
CA ARG A 5 -9.65 0.10 -9.80
C ARG A 5 -9.21 -0.46 -8.45
N GLY A 6 -7.90 -0.52 -8.18
CA GLY A 6 -7.36 -0.91 -6.88
C GLY A 6 -5.86 -0.66 -6.68
N VAL A 7 -5.41 -0.76 -5.42
CA VAL A 7 -4.29 0.03 -4.86
C VAL A 7 -2.92 -0.65 -4.94
N PHE A 8 -2.80 -1.92 -5.37
CA PHE A 8 -1.54 -2.65 -5.21
C PHE A 8 -1.15 -3.49 -6.44
N GLY A 9 -0.85 -2.84 -7.55
CA GLY A 9 -0.24 -3.55 -8.67
C GLY A 9 0.21 -2.65 -9.80
N ALA A 10 1.44 -2.11 -9.75
CA ALA A 10 2.04 -1.65 -10.99
C ALA A 10 3.56 -1.81 -10.98
N SER A 11 4.08 -2.32 -12.09
CA SER A 11 5.27 -1.80 -12.77
C SER A 11 5.02 -1.69 -14.28
N TYR A 12 3.77 -1.93 -14.72
CA TYR A 12 3.36 -1.82 -16.12
C TYR A 12 3.52 -0.40 -16.68
N LEU A 13 3.56 0.61 -15.80
CA LEU A 13 3.85 1.99 -16.20
C LEU A 13 5.29 2.16 -16.68
N ASP A 14 6.24 1.35 -16.22
CA ASP A 14 7.65 1.42 -16.64
C ASP A 14 7.96 0.50 -17.83
N LEU A 15 7.02 -0.34 -18.24
CA LEU A 15 7.19 -1.33 -19.31
C LEU A 15 6.78 -0.75 -20.67
N GLY A 16 7.64 -0.91 -21.68
CA GLY A 16 7.35 -0.55 -23.05
C GLY A 16 6.29 -1.46 -23.68
N ASP A 17 5.41 -0.88 -24.48
CA ASP A 17 4.41 -1.60 -25.27
C ASP A 17 4.88 -1.75 -26.74
N PRO A 18 5.23 -2.95 -27.24
CA PRO A 18 5.77 -3.12 -28.58
C PRO A 18 4.73 -2.81 -29.68
N GLN A 19 3.44 -2.83 -29.37
CA GLN A 19 2.37 -2.45 -30.29
C GLN A 19 2.37 -0.94 -30.59
N ARG A 20 3.04 -0.15 -29.76
CA ARG A 20 3.28 1.29 -29.94
C ARG A 20 4.74 1.58 -30.27
N GLY A 21 5.46 0.58 -30.82
CA GLY A 21 6.82 0.72 -31.34
C GLY A 21 6.84 1.20 -32.80
N ALA A 22 7.95 0.97 -33.48
CA ALA A 22 8.13 1.34 -34.88
C ALA A 22 7.19 0.56 -35.82
N ASN A 23 6.56 1.26 -36.76
CA ASN A 23 5.60 0.71 -37.74
C ASN A 23 4.38 -0.01 -37.13
N PRO A 24 3.62 0.63 -36.22
CA PRO A 24 2.53 -0.02 -35.50
C PRO A 24 1.40 -0.50 -36.43
N ASP A 25 1.24 0.12 -37.60
CA ASP A 25 0.21 -0.22 -38.58
C ASP A 25 0.50 -1.54 -39.32
N VAL A 26 1.78 -1.92 -39.44
CA VAL A 26 2.22 -3.17 -40.06
C VAL A 26 2.04 -4.37 -39.12
N LEU A 27 2.00 -4.08 -37.81
CA LEU A 27 1.97 -5.07 -36.72
C LEU A 27 0.55 -5.35 -36.20
N GLY A 28 -0.46 -4.64 -36.73
CA GLY A 28 -1.87 -4.81 -36.43
C GLY A 28 -2.31 -4.12 -35.14
N ARG A 29 -3.04 -3.00 -35.25
CA ARG A 29 -3.80 -2.43 -34.12
C ARG A 29 -5.10 -3.21 -33.97
N ASN A 30 -5.20 -4.20 -33.07
CA ASN A 30 -6.46 -4.64 -32.44
C ASN A 30 -6.26 -5.90 -31.58
N SER A 31 -6.04 -5.70 -30.28
CA SER A 31 -5.81 -6.76 -29.29
C SER A 31 -7.05 -7.62 -28.95
N HIS A 32 -8.27 -7.19 -29.30
CA HIS A 32 -9.50 -7.86 -28.88
C HIS A 32 -10.16 -8.75 -29.94
N LYS A 33 -9.96 -8.48 -31.25
CA LYS A 33 -10.48 -9.35 -32.32
C LYS A 33 -9.57 -10.54 -32.66
N THR A 34 -8.31 -10.53 -32.21
CA THR A 34 -7.29 -11.55 -32.45
C THR A 34 -7.28 -12.68 -31.42
N TRP A 35 -7.88 -12.49 -30.24
CA TRP A 35 -7.98 -13.53 -29.20
C TRP A 35 -8.82 -14.72 -29.66
N LEU A 36 -9.94 -14.45 -30.35
CA LEU A 36 -10.83 -15.47 -30.93
C LEU A 36 -10.28 -16.10 -32.22
N LYS A 37 -9.21 -15.54 -32.79
CA LYS A 37 -8.57 -16.02 -34.05
C LYS A 37 -7.15 -16.58 -33.86
N GLY A 38 -6.62 -16.56 -32.64
CA GLY A 38 -5.30 -17.14 -32.33
C GLY A 38 -4.10 -16.30 -32.78
N GLU A 39 -4.24 -14.98 -32.97
CA GLU A 39 -3.17 -14.08 -33.50
C GLU A 39 -2.66 -13.07 -32.45
N TRP A 40 -2.85 -13.32 -31.16
CA TRP A 40 -2.44 -12.37 -30.11
C TRP A 40 -0.92 -12.35 -29.92
N LEU A 41 -0.34 -11.14 -29.91
CA LEU A 41 1.02 -10.87 -29.48
C LEU A 41 0.98 -9.98 -28.22
N GLY A 42 1.63 -10.43 -27.15
CA GLY A 42 1.76 -9.69 -25.91
C GLY A 42 2.81 -8.59 -25.96
N ALA A 43 3.11 -8.00 -24.80
CA ALA A 43 4.31 -7.15 -24.67
C ALA A 43 5.59 -8.00 -24.67
N ASP A 44 5.50 -9.26 -24.25
CA ASP A 44 6.52 -10.29 -24.37
C ASP A 44 6.49 -10.95 -25.77
N HIS A 45 7.21 -12.05 -25.94
CA HIS A 45 7.47 -12.68 -27.25
C HIS A 45 7.81 -11.68 -28.36
N SER A 46 8.80 -10.82 -28.11
CA SER A 46 8.96 -9.56 -28.86
C SER A 46 9.65 -9.68 -30.22
N ALA A 47 10.28 -10.83 -30.51
CA ALA A 47 10.99 -11.09 -31.77
C ALA A 47 10.19 -10.74 -33.05
N PRO A 48 8.88 -11.05 -33.18
CA PRO A 48 8.08 -10.68 -34.35
C PRO A 48 7.84 -9.17 -34.50
N TYR A 49 8.01 -8.37 -33.44
CA TYR A 49 7.97 -6.90 -33.53
C TYR A 49 9.33 -6.32 -33.94
N LEU A 50 10.41 -6.97 -33.49
CA LEU A 50 11.78 -6.60 -33.78
C LEU A 50 12.19 -6.99 -35.20
N VAL A 51 11.71 -8.11 -35.74
CA VAL A 51 11.93 -8.51 -37.14
C VAL A 51 10.61 -8.99 -37.76
N PRO A 52 9.72 -8.05 -38.18
CA PRO A 52 8.38 -8.41 -38.64
C PRO A 52 8.39 -9.17 -39.97
N LYS A 53 7.73 -10.32 -40.01
CA LYS A 53 7.61 -11.14 -41.23
C LYS A 53 6.97 -10.38 -42.40
N GLN A 54 6.07 -9.45 -42.11
CA GLN A 54 5.40 -8.59 -43.09
C GLN A 54 6.39 -7.69 -43.85
N LEU A 55 7.50 -7.30 -43.21
CA LEU A 55 8.51 -6.44 -43.81
C LEU A 55 9.63 -7.23 -44.47
N TYR A 56 10.03 -8.36 -43.88
CA TYR A 56 11.27 -9.03 -44.24
C TYR A 56 11.10 -10.39 -44.93
N TYR A 57 9.99 -11.12 -44.76
CA TYR A 57 9.91 -12.54 -45.18
C TYR A 57 10.05 -12.73 -46.70
N ASP A 58 9.44 -11.88 -47.52
CA ASP A 58 9.46 -12.05 -48.99
C ASP A 58 10.85 -11.82 -49.61
N LYS A 59 11.67 -10.99 -48.96
CA LYS A 59 13.03 -10.65 -49.42
C LYS A 59 14.11 -11.46 -48.71
N HIS A 60 13.86 -11.79 -47.45
CA HIS A 60 14.81 -12.41 -46.53
C HIS A 60 14.15 -13.55 -45.75
N PRO A 61 13.70 -14.62 -46.43
CA PRO A 61 13.15 -15.77 -45.74
C PRO A 61 14.17 -16.38 -44.77
N GLU A 62 15.48 -16.25 -45.04
CA GLU A 62 16.60 -16.73 -44.23
C GLU A 62 16.65 -16.18 -42.79
N TYR A 63 15.97 -15.07 -42.49
CA TYR A 63 15.88 -14.48 -41.15
C TYR A 63 15.00 -15.28 -40.18
N PHE A 64 14.14 -16.15 -40.70
CA PHE A 64 13.16 -16.89 -39.91
C PHE A 64 13.65 -18.31 -39.56
N ALA A 65 13.11 -18.91 -38.51
CA ALA A 65 13.61 -20.19 -38.03
C ALA A 65 13.37 -21.35 -39.02
N VAL A 66 14.22 -22.37 -38.91
CA VAL A 66 14.05 -23.69 -39.53
C VAL A 66 13.73 -24.68 -38.43
N SER A 67 12.62 -25.40 -38.56
CA SER A 67 12.20 -26.50 -37.67
C SER A 67 12.00 -27.77 -38.50
N ASP A 68 12.44 -28.92 -38.00
CA ASP A 68 12.34 -30.21 -38.68
C ASP A 68 12.83 -30.18 -40.15
N GLY A 69 13.95 -29.49 -40.38
CA GLY A 69 14.57 -29.33 -41.69
C GLY A 69 13.83 -28.38 -42.65
N LYS A 70 12.70 -27.78 -42.24
CA LYS A 70 11.91 -26.87 -43.06
C LYS A 70 11.84 -25.47 -42.45
N ARG A 71 11.88 -24.46 -43.30
CA ARG A 71 11.69 -23.06 -42.88
C ARG A 71 10.26 -22.85 -42.42
N LEU A 72 10.07 -22.12 -41.31
CA LEU A 72 8.75 -21.75 -40.83
C LEU A 72 7.99 -21.01 -41.95
N PRO A 73 6.81 -21.50 -42.39
CA PRO A 73 6.04 -20.86 -43.45
C PRO A 73 5.63 -19.42 -43.14
N LYS A 74 5.46 -18.56 -44.16
CA LYS A 74 5.05 -17.14 -44.01
C LYS A 74 3.73 -16.97 -43.26
N ASP A 75 2.80 -17.92 -43.40
CA ASP A 75 1.50 -17.93 -42.74
C ASP A 75 1.56 -18.42 -41.28
N THR A 76 2.72 -18.84 -40.76
CA THR A 76 2.93 -19.12 -39.34
C THR A 76 2.49 -17.92 -38.50
N LEU A 77 1.65 -18.15 -37.48
CA LEU A 77 1.14 -17.11 -36.58
C LEU A 77 2.29 -16.24 -36.06
N MET A 78 2.08 -14.91 -36.00
CA MET A 78 3.16 -14.01 -35.63
C MET A 78 3.78 -14.37 -34.28
N GLN A 79 2.99 -14.70 -33.26
CA GLN A 79 3.53 -15.07 -31.95
C GLN A 79 4.34 -16.38 -31.94
N ARG A 80 4.30 -17.18 -33.03
CA ARG A 80 5.05 -18.44 -33.21
C ARG A 80 6.19 -18.29 -34.24
N MET A 81 6.53 -17.07 -34.65
CA MET A 81 7.52 -16.81 -35.69
C MET A 81 8.91 -16.60 -35.09
N SER A 82 9.59 -17.67 -34.68
CA SER A 82 10.98 -17.60 -34.18
C SER A 82 11.98 -17.18 -35.26
N LEU A 83 13.08 -16.57 -34.83
CA LEU A 83 14.13 -16.03 -35.70
C LEU A 83 15.32 -16.99 -35.87
N CYS A 84 16.05 -16.80 -36.97
CA CYS A 84 17.35 -17.45 -37.19
C CYS A 84 18.48 -16.60 -36.59
N LEU A 85 18.86 -16.91 -35.35
CA LEU A 85 19.89 -16.16 -34.59
C LEU A 85 21.34 -16.39 -35.07
N SER A 86 21.55 -17.09 -36.19
CA SER A 86 22.86 -17.15 -36.86
C SER A 86 23.03 -16.06 -37.92
N GLN A 87 21.97 -15.32 -38.25
CA GLN A 87 21.99 -14.27 -39.27
C GLN A 87 22.42 -12.92 -38.67
N PRO A 88 23.54 -12.31 -39.11
CA PRO A 88 24.00 -11.03 -38.56
C PRO A 88 22.99 -9.89 -38.74
N ASP A 89 22.26 -9.87 -39.85
CA ASP A 89 21.23 -8.85 -40.11
C ASP A 89 20.06 -8.93 -39.13
N VAL A 90 19.71 -10.12 -38.62
CA VAL A 90 18.67 -10.27 -37.59
C VAL A 90 19.07 -9.54 -36.31
N HIS A 91 20.35 -9.60 -35.91
CA HIS A 91 20.85 -8.88 -34.74
C HIS A 91 20.82 -7.37 -34.97
N ARG A 92 21.28 -6.92 -36.15
CA ARG A 92 21.33 -5.50 -36.53
C ARG A 92 19.92 -4.89 -36.58
N ILE A 93 18.99 -5.52 -37.28
CA ILE A 93 17.61 -5.04 -37.43
C ILE A 93 16.91 -4.99 -36.06
N ALA A 94 17.05 -6.03 -35.24
CA ALA A 94 16.47 -6.06 -33.90
C ALA A 94 17.03 -4.93 -33.02
N ALA A 95 18.34 -4.66 -33.08
CA ALA A 95 18.99 -3.58 -32.36
C ALA A 95 18.49 -2.19 -32.79
N GLU A 96 18.45 -1.93 -34.10
CA GLU A 96 17.96 -0.66 -34.67
C GLU A 96 16.52 -0.39 -34.24
N ARG A 97 15.64 -1.38 -34.37
CA ARG A 97 14.21 -1.25 -34.04
C ARG A 97 13.95 -1.17 -32.54
N MET A 98 14.75 -1.85 -31.72
CA MET A 98 14.68 -1.71 -30.26
C MET A 98 15.06 -0.29 -29.82
N ALA A 99 16.13 0.28 -30.37
CA ALA A 99 16.53 1.65 -30.08
C ALA A 99 15.45 2.65 -30.51
N GLU A 100 14.87 2.48 -31.69
CA GLU A 100 13.74 3.30 -32.15
C GLU A 100 12.53 3.21 -31.21
N TRP A 101 12.15 1.99 -30.82
CA TRP A 101 11.05 1.76 -29.88
C TRP A 101 11.28 2.44 -28.52
N MET A 102 12.50 2.32 -27.99
CA MET A 102 12.91 3.01 -26.76
C MET A 102 12.88 4.55 -26.87
N GLY A 103 13.19 5.09 -28.05
CA GLY A 103 13.08 6.51 -28.35
C GLY A 103 11.64 7.00 -28.41
N ILE A 104 10.76 6.25 -29.08
CA ILE A 104 9.31 6.54 -29.14
C ILE A 104 8.71 6.55 -27.73
N GLN A 105 9.10 5.58 -26.90
CA GLN A 105 8.63 5.43 -25.52
C GLN A 105 9.71 5.87 -24.52
N SER A 106 10.13 7.13 -24.65
CA SER A 106 11.23 7.69 -23.86
C SER A 106 10.95 7.71 -22.34
N ASP A 107 9.69 7.66 -21.93
CA ASP A 107 9.20 7.58 -20.55
C ASP A 107 9.29 6.18 -19.94
N ARG A 108 9.42 5.13 -20.75
CA ARG A 108 9.49 3.73 -20.28
C ARG A 108 10.92 3.29 -20.00
N ARG A 109 11.10 2.36 -19.07
CA ARG A 109 12.43 1.92 -18.60
C ARG A 109 12.77 0.49 -19.01
N PHE A 110 11.78 -0.38 -19.07
CA PHE A 110 11.98 -1.80 -19.35
C PHE A 110 11.32 -2.20 -20.67
N PHE A 111 12.01 -3.03 -21.46
CA PHE A 111 11.56 -3.45 -22.78
C PHE A 111 11.84 -4.93 -22.98
N TYR A 112 10.90 -5.70 -23.53
CA TYR A 112 11.12 -7.12 -23.78
C TYR A 112 12.00 -7.34 -25.01
N CYS A 113 13.01 -8.19 -24.88
CA CYS A 113 13.82 -8.75 -25.96
C CYS A 113 13.78 -10.28 -25.83
N THR A 114 12.68 -10.86 -26.30
CA THR A 114 12.34 -12.28 -26.13
C THR A 114 12.08 -12.92 -27.48
N ASP A 115 12.40 -14.22 -27.59
CA ASP A 115 12.08 -14.99 -28.80
C ASP A 115 10.55 -15.20 -28.90
N ALA A 116 10.07 -15.64 -30.05
CA ALA A 116 8.68 -16.03 -30.24
C ALA A 116 8.32 -17.24 -29.36
N ASP A 117 7.02 -17.51 -29.21
CA ASP A 117 6.51 -18.65 -28.44
C ASP A 117 6.60 -19.96 -29.26
N SER A 118 7.79 -20.33 -29.72
CA SER A 118 8.04 -21.50 -30.58
C SER A 118 9.42 -22.12 -30.35
N GLU A 119 9.65 -23.29 -30.95
CA GLU A 119 10.96 -23.96 -30.93
C GLU A 119 12.05 -23.08 -31.59
N PRO A 120 13.29 -23.09 -31.06
CA PRO A 120 14.38 -22.32 -31.63
C PRO A 120 14.78 -22.85 -33.00
N CYS A 121 15.43 -22.00 -33.81
CA CYS A 121 15.95 -22.41 -35.13
C CYS A 121 16.97 -23.56 -35.03
N ARG A 122 16.80 -24.59 -35.85
CA ARG A 122 17.64 -25.80 -35.94
C ARG A 122 18.43 -25.89 -37.25
N CYS A 123 18.66 -24.78 -37.96
CA CYS A 123 19.53 -24.79 -39.12
C CYS A 123 20.99 -25.09 -38.73
N PRO A 124 21.84 -25.64 -39.63
CA PRO A 124 23.21 -26.02 -39.31
C PRO A 124 24.04 -24.88 -38.69
N SER A 125 23.89 -23.66 -39.21
CA SER A 125 24.60 -22.47 -38.70
C SER A 125 24.17 -22.11 -37.28
N CYS A 126 22.89 -22.26 -36.94
CA CYS A 126 22.41 -22.07 -35.58
C CYS A 126 22.98 -23.14 -34.65
N LEU A 127 22.87 -24.43 -35.02
CA LEU A 127 23.34 -25.55 -34.20
C LEU A 127 24.86 -25.46 -33.93
N ALA A 128 25.64 -24.97 -34.89
CA ALA A 128 27.09 -24.77 -34.73
C ALA A 128 27.46 -23.71 -33.67
N LEU A 129 26.53 -22.83 -33.28
CA LEU A 129 26.73 -21.83 -32.24
C LEU A 129 26.46 -22.37 -30.82
N ASP A 130 25.74 -23.50 -30.70
CA ASP A 130 25.34 -24.06 -29.42
C ASP A 130 26.53 -24.80 -28.77
N PRO A 131 26.84 -24.57 -27.48
CA PRO A 131 27.96 -25.23 -26.81
C PRO A 131 27.74 -26.74 -26.62
N LEU A 132 26.49 -27.17 -26.59
CA LEU A 132 26.08 -28.56 -26.43
C LEU A 132 24.88 -28.82 -27.37
N PRO A 133 24.70 -30.05 -27.87
CA PRO A 133 23.53 -30.40 -28.68
C PRO A 133 22.23 -30.03 -27.96
N TYR A 134 21.36 -29.31 -28.67
CA TYR A 134 20.05 -28.84 -28.16
C TYR A 134 20.11 -27.87 -26.97
N TYR A 135 21.23 -27.14 -26.82
CA TYR A 135 21.44 -26.15 -25.76
C TYR A 135 21.60 -24.73 -26.33
N ASN A 136 20.49 -24.06 -26.63
CA ASN A 136 20.51 -22.78 -27.36
C ASN A 136 20.58 -21.52 -26.48
N THR A 137 20.76 -21.63 -25.16
CA THR A 137 20.82 -20.48 -24.24
C THR A 137 21.92 -19.49 -24.64
N ASP A 138 23.13 -19.98 -24.94
CA ASP A 138 24.28 -19.13 -25.30
C ASP A 138 24.03 -18.32 -26.57
N ARG A 139 23.48 -18.96 -27.61
CA ARG A 139 23.10 -18.29 -28.85
C ARG A 139 22.00 -17.25 -28.63
N TYR A 140 20.99 -17.59 -27.82
CA TYR A 140 19.93 -16.65 -27.44
C TYR A 140 20.50 -15.42 -26.71
N LEU A 141 21.37 -15.62 -25.72
CA LEU A 141 22.00 -14.51 -25.00
C LEU A 141 22.94 -13.69 -25.88
N ALA A 142 23.61 -14.28 -26.87
CA ALA A 142 24.40 -13.52 -27.83
C ALA A 142 23.54 -12.51 -28.62
N TRP A 143 22.32 -12.91 -29.02
CA TRP A 143 21.34 -12.01 -29.63
C TRP A 143 20.87 -10.92 -28.67
N VAL A 144 20.37 -11.30 -27.50
CA VAL A 144 19.91 -10.36 -26.47
C VAL A 144 20.99 -9.33 -26.12
N ASN A 145 22.22 -9.78 -25.89
CA ASN A 145 23.34 -8.91 -25.53
C ASN A 145 23.72 -7.96 -26.66
N SER A 146 23.64 -8.40 -27.92
CA SER A 146 23.89 -7.51 -29.06
C SER A 146 22.87 -6.38 -29.16
N VAL A 147 21.58 -6.69 -28.94
CA VAL A 147 20.50 -5.71 -28.89
C VAL A 147 20.67 -4.79 -27.67
N ALA A 148 20.96 -5.36 -26.50
CA ALA A 148 21.18 -4.61 -25.27
C ALA A 148 22.34 -3.61 -25.37
N ALA A 149 23.47 -4.04 -25.94
CA ALA A 149 24.66 -3.21 -26.11
C ALA A 149 24.43 -2.07 -27.10
N ALA A 150 23.69 -2.31 -28.18
CA ALA A 150 23.34 -1.29 -29.16
C ALA A 150 22.34 -0.28 -28.58
N ALA A 151 21.26 -0.75 -27.96
CA ALA A 151 20.21 0.09 -27.39
C ALA A 151 20.68 0.94 -26.20
N ARG A 152 21.66 0.45 -25.42
CA ARG A 152 22.25 1.18 -24.29
C ARG A 152 22.99 2.45 -24.71
N LYS A 153 23.54 2.51 -25.93
CA LYS A 153 24.29 3.68 -26.42
C LYS A 153 23.41 4.95 -26.45
N PRO A 154 22.25 4.97 -27.12
CA PRO A 154 21.32 6.10 -27.07
C PRO A 154 20.46 6.14 -25.80
N HIS A 155 20.29 5.01 -25.10
CA HIS A 155 19.40 4.90 -23.93
C HIS A 155 20.05 4.21 -22.73
N PRO A 156 21.02 4.86 -22.07
CA PRO A 156 21.81 4.23 -20.98
C PRO A 156 21.02 3.95 -19.70
N ASP A 157 19.85 4.56 -19.55
CA ASP A 157 18.93 4.44 -18.41
C ASP A 157 17.91 3.29 -18.53
N LYS A 158 17.82 2.67 -19.71
CA LYS A 158 16.85 1.61 -20.03
C LYS A 158 17.45 0.21 -19.92
N ALA A 159 16.62 -0.77 -19.62
CA ALA A 159 16.99 -2.18 -19.48
C ALA A 159 16.09 -3.09 -20.31
N LEU A 160 16.64 -4.24 -20.71
CA LEU A 160 15.90 -5.28 -21.43
C LEU A 160 15.47 -6.40 -20.49
N PHE A 161 14.22 -6.85 -20.64
CA PHE A 161 13.77 -8.13 -20.12
C PHE A 161 13.99 -9.22 -21.16
N ALA A 162 14.75 -10.24 -20.79
CA ALA A 162 14.94 -11.47 -21.55
C ALA A 162 14.29 -12.64 -20.81
N PHE A 163 14.06 -13.75 -21.49
CA PHE A 163 13.46 -14.95 -20.89
C PHE A 163 14.44 -16.11 -20.79
N SER A 164 14.38 -16.82 -19.67
CA SER A 164 14.83 -18.19 -19.55
C SER A 164 13.59 -19.08 -19.57
N TYR A 165 13.19 -19.51 -20.77
CA TYR A 165 11.91 -20.18 -21.04
C TYR A 165 12.10 -21.35 -22.02
N ILE A 166 11.47 -22.48 -21.70
CA ILE A 166 11.49 -23.74 -22.47
C ILE A 166 12.93 -24.17 -22.84
N SER A 167 13.35 -23.91 -24.08
CA SER A 167 14.64 -24.36 -24.63
C SER A 167 15.84 -23.59 -24.05
N THR A 168 15.57 -22.44 -23.42
CA THR A 168 16.57 -21.58 -22.76
C THR A 168 16.51 -21.65 -21.22
N ALA A 169 15.78 -22.63 -20.66
CA ALA A 169 15.54 -22.73 -19.22
C ALA A 169 16.83 -22.89 -18.39
N LYS A 170 17.86 -23.52 -18.97
CA LYS A 170 19.13 -23.78 -18.28
C LYS A 170 20.12 -22.62 -18.44
N PRO A 171 20.90 -22.28 -17.39
CA PRO A 171 21.95 -21.24 -17.43
C PRO A 171 22.90 -21.37 -18.60
N SER A 172 23.38 -20.26 -19.17
CA SER A 172 24.38 -20.31 -20.24
C SER A 172 25.64 -21.10 -19.83
N VAL A 173 26.32 -21.72 -20.80
CA VAL A 173 27.62 -22.35 -20.56
C VAL A 173 28.74 -21.30 -20.62
N ARG A 174 28.74 -20.47 -21.67
CA ARG A 174 29.79 -19.50 -22.01
C ARG A 174 29.32 -18.04 -21.94
N ALA A 175 28.08 -17.77 -22.35
CA ALA A 175 27.59 -16.40 -22.47
C ALA A 175 27.36 -15.73 -21.11
N GLU A 176 27.75 -14.46 -21.00
CA GLU A 176 27.42 -13.59 -19.86
C GLU A 176 26.12 -12.81 -20.12
N LEU A 177 25.54 -12.16 -19.09
CA LEU A 177 24.44 -11.20 -19.28
C LEU A 177 25.00 -9.79 -19.43
N ALA A 178 24.50 -9.03 -20.42
CA ALA A 178 24.83 -7.62 -20.52
C ALA A 178 24.33 -6.84 -19.29
N PRO A 179 25.02 -5.79 -18.83
CA PRO A 179 24.70 -5.10 -17.56
C PRO A 179 23.31 -4.45 -17.49
N ASN A 180 22.68 -4.19 -18.65
CA ASN A 180 21.34 -3.65 -18.78
C ASN A 180 20.30 -4.72 -19.18
N VAL A 181 20.58 -6.00 -18.92
CA VAL A 181 19.64 -7.10 -19.11
C VAL A 181 19.22 -7.66 -17.75
N ILE A 182 17.90 -7.83 -17.58
CA ILE A 182 17.30 -8.59 -16.48
C ILE A 182 16.66 -9.83 -17.11
N LEU A 183 17.17 -11.00 -16.75
CA LEU A 183 16.66 -12.28 -17.24
C LEU A 183 15.53 -12.75 -16.34
N LEU A 184 14.33 -12.93 -16.88
CA LEU A 184 13.19 -13.49 -16.16
C LEU A 184 13.19 -15.01 -16.33
N TYR A 185 13.35 -15.72 -15.22
CA TYR A 185 13.19 -17.17 -15.18
C TYR A 185 11.72 -17.53 -15.28
N CYS A 186 11.36 -18.38 -16.23
CA CYS A 186 9.98 -18.75 -16.54
C CYS A 186 9.74 -20.23 -16.21
N PRO A 187 9.38 -20.57 -14.95
CA PRO A 187 9.25 -21.95 -14.54
C PRO A 187 7.91 -22.55 -14.98
N TRP A 188 7.86 -22.92 -16.26
CA TRP A 188 6.67 -23.48 -16.92
C TRP A 188 6.57 -24.99 -16.72
N PHE A 189 5.43 -25.58 -17.12
CA PHE A 189 5.02 -26.96 -16.75
C PHE A 189 6.04 -28.08 -17.08
N TRP A 190 6.99 -27.82 -17.98
CA TRP A 190 8.01 -28.76 -18.43
C TRP A 190 9.16 -28.94 -17.44
N THR A 191 9.61 -27.84 -16.82
CA THR A 191 10.74 -27.82 -15.89
C THR A 191 10.27 -27.75 -14.44
N SER A 192 9.05 -27.27 -14.25
CA SER A 192 8.38 -27.24 -12.98
C SER A 192 6.96 -27.70 -13.15
N ALA A 193 6.46 -28.57 -12.28
CA ALA A 193 5.01 -28.69 -12.12
C ALA A 193 4.45 -27.46 -11.40
N ASN A 194 5.03 -26.26 -11.59
CA ASN A 194 4.78 -25.09 -10.78
C ASN A 194 3.29 -24.87 -10.67
N ILE A 195 2.52 -24.75 -11.76
CA ILE A 195 1.04 -24.66 -11.76
C ILE A 195 0.25 -25.67 -10.88
N ARG A 196 0.93 -26.66 -10.32
CA ARG A 196 0.39 -27.85 -9.68
C ARG A 196 0.97 -28.14 -8.29
N ALA A 197 2.14 -27.66 -7.85
CA ALA A 197 2.70 -28.09 -6.55
C ALA A 197 3.09 -26.94 -5.61
N ASP A 198 2.83 -27.12 -4.31
CA ASP A 198 2.88 -26.09 -3.28
C ASP A 198 4.26 -25.50 -2.94
N TYR A 199 5.35 -26.20 -3.26
CA TYR A 199 6.68 -25.77 -2.81
C TYR A 199 7.80 -26.21 -3.73
N TRP A 200 8.88 -25.42 -3.77
CA TRP A 200 10.04 -25.69 -4.62
C TRP A 200 10.78 -27.00 -4.27
N ALA A 201 10.77 -27.41 -3.01
CA ALA A 201 11.38 -28.69 -2.61
C ALA A 201 10.49 -29.91 -2.93
N HIS A 202 9.30 -29.71 -3.49
CA HIS A 202 8.51 -30.81 -4.00
C HIS A 202 9.29 -31.53 -5.13
N PRO A 203 9.34 -32.87 -5.19
CA PRO A 203 10.14 -33.59 -6.19
C PRO A 203 9.88 -33.18 -7.64
N ARG A 204 8.64 -32.77 -7.96
CA ARG A 204 8.26 -32.28 -9.30
C ARG A 204 8.72 -30.85 -9.63
N ASN A 205 9.29 -30.13 -8.66
CA ASN A 205 9.76 -28.76 -8.80
C ASN A 205 11.30 -28.65 -8.63
N ILE A 206 12.00 -29.75 -8.33
CA ILE A 206 13.46 -29.76 -8.09
C ILE A 206 14.21 -29.24 -9.33
N THR A 207 13.88 -29.71 -10.53
CA THR A 207 14.55 -29.26 -11.77
C THR A 207 14.48 -27.74 -11.92
N ALA A 208 13.30 -27.16 -11.72
CA ALA A 208 13.15 -25.71 -11.83
C ALA A 208 13.78 -24.94 -10.66
N MET A 209 13.87 -25.54 -9.48
CA MET A 209 14.67 -25.00 -8.39
C MET A 209 16.16 -24.95 -8.76
N GLU A 210 16.71 -26.04 -9.31
CA GLU A 210 18.10 -26.13 -9.76
C GLU A 210 18.40 -25.11 -10.87
N GLU A 211 17.52 -24.99 -11.85
CA GLU A 211 17.64 -24.00 -12.94
C GLU A 211 17.61 -22.56 -12.39
N PHE A 212 16.63 -22.22 -11.54
CA PHE A 212 16.54 -20.91 -10.92
C PHE A 212 17.80 -20.59 -10.11
N MET A 213 18.23 -21.51 -9.24
CA MET A 213 19.41 -21.32 -8.41
C MET A 213 20.67 -21.20 -9.27
N GLY A 214 20.79 -21.98 -10.34
CA GLY A 214 21.89 -21.87 -11.29
C GLY A 214 21.96 -20.48 -11.92
N TRP A 215 20.83 -19.92 -12.36
CA TRP A 215 20.78 -18.55 -12.87
C TRP A 215 21.08 -17.50 -11.79
N ALA A 216 20.46 -17.62 -10.62
CA ALA A 216 20.61 -16.66 -9.52
C ALA A 216 22.04 -16.63 -8.96
N MET A 217 22.71 -17.79 -8.91
CA MET A 217 24.12 -17.89 -8.51
C MET A 217 25.07 -17.35 -9.58
N LYS A 218 24.78 -17.59 -10.87
CA LYS A 218 25.63 -17.12 -11.96
C LYS A 218 25.53 -15.61 -12.17
N PHE A 219 24.34 -15.03 -12.04
CA PHE A 219 24.10 -13.60 -12.30
C PHE A 219 23.33 -12.91 -11.16
N PRO A 220 23.91 -12.81 -9.96
CA PRO A 220 23.25 -12.21 -8.81
C PRO A 220 22.80 -10.77 -9.10
N GLY A 221 21.54 -10.47 -8.83
CA GLY A 221 20.95 -9.14 -9.04
C GLY A 221 20.43 -8.86 -10.46
N GLN A 222 20.65 -9.76 -11.43
CA GLN A 222 20.13 -9.65 -12.80
C GLN A 222 19.01 -10.67 -13.12
N ILE A 223 18.60 -11.46 -12.13
CA ILE A 223 17.54 -12.47 -12.28
C ILE A 223 16.22 -11.96 -11.70
N GLY A 224 15.18 -12.00 -12.53
CA GLY A 224 13.77 -11.88 -12.15
C GLY A 224 13.01 -13.18 -12.41
N VAL A 225 11.70 -13.17 -12.19
CA VAL A 225 10.82 -14.32 -12.41
C VAL A 225 9.62 -13.89 -13.26
N TYR A 226 9.23 -14.74 -14.19
CA TYR A 226 7.93 -14.70 -14.87
C TYR A 226 7.16 -15.96 -14.48
N ASP A 227 6.37 -15.84 -13.41
CA ASP A 227 5.64 -16.91 -12.73
C ASP A 227 4.25 -17.14 -13.36
N TYR A 228 3.63 -18.27 -13.05
CA TYR A 228 2.38 -18.71 -13.64
C TYR A 228 1.40 -19.19 -12.56
N PRO A 229 0.89 -18.30 -11.71
CA PRO A 229 0.05 -18.67 -10.57
C PRO A 229 -1.36 -19.16 -10.94
N GLY A 230 -1.79 -19.05 -12.21
CA GLY A 230 -3.10 -19.55 -12.62
C GLY A 230 -3.24 -19.76 -14.13
N HIS A 231 -3.49 -21.01 -14.52
CA HIS A 231 -4.15 -21.38 -15.78
C HIS A 231 -5.19 -22.45 -15.41
N ASP A 232 -6.44 -22.24 -15.84
CA ASP A 232 -7.62 -23.05 -15.49
C ASP A 232 -8.10 -22.96 -14.02
N ALA A 233 -9.12 -23.75 -13.68
CA ALA A 233 -10.01 -23.60 -12.53
C ALA A 233 -9.43 -23.89 -11.13
N TYR A 234 -8.12 -23.73 -10.96
CA TYR A 234 -7.41 -24.12 -9.74
C TYR A 234 -7.00 -22.88 -8.94
N MET A 235 -7.26 -22.89 -7.63
CA MET A 235 -6.94 -21.78 -6.74
C MET A 235 -5.55 -21.97 -6.13
N TRP A 236 -4.50 -21.59 -6.86
CA TRP A 236 -3.13 -21.88 -6.44
C TRP A 236 -2.45 -20.75 -5.64
N MET A 237 -3.07 -20.34 -4.53
CA MET A 237 -2.58 -19.20 -3.73
C MET A 237 -1.40 -19.55 -2.82
N ARG A 238 -1.47 -20.65 -2.06
CA ARG A 238 -0.43 -21.02 -1.09
C ARG A 238 0.93 -21.29 -1.72
N GLY A 239 0.94 -21.95 -2.88
CA GLY A 239 2.16 -22.13 -3.66
C GLY A 239 2.74 -20.78 -4.09
N HIS A 240 1.90 -19.89 -4.63
CA HIS A 240 2.33 -18.57 -5.08
C HIS A 240 2.95 -17.75 -3.94
N GLU A 241 2.32 -17.73 -2.77
CA GLU A 241 2.85 -17.07 -1.58
C GLU A 241 4.23 -17.62 -1.18
N LYS A 242 4.35 -18.95 -1.04
CA LYS A 242 5.62 -19.60 -0.70
C LYS A 242 6.73 -19.24 -1.69
N ARG A 243 6.40 -19.10 -2.99
CA ARG A 243 7.36 -18.69 -4.02
C ARG A 243 7.74 -17.22 -3.95
N LEU A 244 6.79 -16.30 -3.77
CA LEU A 244 7.12 -14.89 -3.56
C LEU A 244 8.08 -14.72 -2.37
N LYS A 245 7.81 -15.41 -1.27
CA LYS A 245 8.70 -15.44 -0.10
C LYS A 245 10.08 -16.02 -0.44
N PHE A 246 10.14 -17.09 -1.23
CA PHE A 246 11.39 -17.68 -1.70
C PHE A 246 12.19 -16.73 -2.61
N TYR A 247 11.55 -16.10 -3.60
CA TYR A 247 12.19 -15.13 -4.49
C TYR A 247 12.76 -13.94 -3.71
N ALA A 248 11.99 -13.42 -2.76
CA ALA A 248 12.42 -12.33 -1.89
C ALA A 248 13.66 -12.69 -1.06
N LYS A 249 13.72 -13.92 -0.52
CA LYS A 249 14.88 -14.44 0.23
C LYS A 249 16.12 -14.62 -0.65
N ASN A 250 15.96 -14.85 -1.95
CA ASN A 250 17.05 -15.02 -2.91
C ASN A 250 17.38 -13.74 -3.71
N GLY A 251 16.96 -12.57 -3.22
CA GLY A 251 17.36 -11.27 -3.77
C GLY A 251 16.64 -10.85 -5.04
N VAL A 252 15.60 -11.59 -5.48
CA VAL A 252 14.78 -11.22 -6.64
C VAL A 252 13.97 -9.96 -6.34
N ARG A 253 14.01 -9.00 -7.27
CA ARG A 253 13.24 -7.74 -7.20
C ARG A 253 12.27 -7.53 -8.36
N THR A 254 12.24 -8.47 -9.31
CA THR A 254 11.39 -8.45 -10.50
C THR A 254 10.54 -9.72 -10.55
N VAL A 255 9.21 -9.60 -10.46
CA VAL A 255 8.28 -10.73 -10.52
C VAL A 255 7.06 -10.39 -11.37
N TYR A 256 6.91 -11.04 -12.51
CA TYR A 256 5.69 -10.99 -13.32
C TYR A 256 4.91 -12.28 -13.15
N CYS A 257 3.58 -12.19 -13.18
CA CYS A 257 2.67 -13.31 -13.01
C CYS A 257 1.71 -13.36 -14.19
N CYS A 258 1.85 -14.41 -14.99
CA CYS A 258 1.00 -14.70 -16.13
C CYS A 258 -0.18 -15.59 -15.72
N GLY A 259 -1.38 -15.07 -15.97
CA GLY A 259 -2.64 -15.70 -15.58
C GLY A 259 -3.08 -15.39 -14.14
N CYS A 260 -4.32 -15.78 -13.84
CA CYS A 260 -4.98 -15.57 -12.56
C CYS A 260 -5.89 -16.78 -12.24
N THR A 261 -6.22 -16.97 -10.97
CA THR A 261 -7.13 -18.06 -10.57
C THR A 261 -8.54 -17.76 -11.06
N ARG A 262 -9.27 -18.77 -11.51
CA ARG A 262 -10.70 -18.64 -11.86
C ARG A 262 -11.59 -18.66 -10.61
N LEU A 263 -11.25 -19.53 -9.66
CA LEU A 263 -11.86 -19.61 -8.34
C LEU A 263 -11.21 -18.62 -7.38
N PHE A 264 -12.02 -17.92 -6.59
CA PHE A 264 -11.58 -16.94 -5.60
C PHE A 264 -10.62 -15.91 -6.19
N ASN A 265 -10.89 -15.45 -7.42
CA ASN A 265 -10.02 -14.53 -8.16
C ASN A 265 -9.73 -13.24 -7.37
N GLY A 266 -10.75 -12.64 -6.74
CA GLY A 266 -10.59 -11.44 -5.90
C GLY A 266 -9.68 -11.68 -4.68
N LEU A 267 -9.77 -12.87 -4.07
CA LEU A 267 -8.91 -13.26 -2.94
C LEU A 267 -7.46 -13.43 -3.40
N PHE A 268 -7.23 -14.13 -4.51
CA PHE A 268 -5.90 -14.26 -5.11
C PHE A 268 -5.29 -12.89 -5.38
N HIS A 269 -6.05 -11.99 -6.01
CA HIS A 269 -5.56 -10.64 -6.28
C HIS A 269 -5.26 -9.87 -5.02
N TYR A 270 -6.12 -9.92 -4.00
CA TYR A 270 -5.88 -9.26 -2.73
C TYR A 270 -4.58 -9.75 -2.08
N VAL A 271 -4.45 -11.06 -1.86
CA VAL A 271 -3.28 -11.66 -1.21
C VAL A 271 -2.00 -11.45 -2.03
N ALA A 272 -2.04 -11.77 -3.32
CA ALA A 272 -0.88 -11.62 -4.20
C ALA A 272 -0.40 -10.18 -4.27
N SER A 273 -1.31 -9.21 -4.33
CA SER A 273 -0.97 -7.78 -4.38
C SER A 273 -0.32 -7.29 -3.08
N ARG A 274 -0.82 -7.74 -1.92
CA ARG A 274 -0.23 -7.42 -0.61
C ARG A 274 1.16 -8.02 -0.47
N LEU A 275 1.36 -9.29 -0.88
CA LEU A 275 2.66 -9.95 -0.86
C LEU A 275 3.65 -9.37 -1.89
N ASN A 276 3.13 -8.80 -2.98
CA ASN A 276 3.93 -8.10 -3.97
C ASN A 276 4.48 -6.76 -3.44
N TRP A 277 3.75 -6.13 -2.50
CA TRP A 277 4.23 -4.97 -1.76
C TRP A 277 5.16 -5.41 -0.61
N ASP A 278 4.72 -6.35 0.22
CA ASP A 278 5.49 -6.91 1.32
C ASP A 278 5.34 -8.45 1.36
N PRO A 279 6.34 -9.20 0.86
CA PRO A 279 6.26 -10.65 0.80
C PRO A 279 6.37 -11.31 2.18
N PHE A 280 6.63 -10.56 3.25
CA PHE A 280 6.76 -11.11 4.60
C PHE A 280 5.46 -11.10 5.40
N LEU A 281 4.36 -10.60 4.82
CA LEU A 281 3.04 -10.65 5.43
C LEU A 281 2.55 -12.09 5.66
N ASP A 282 1.70 -12.25 6.67
CA ASP A 282 0.98 -13.49 6.96
C ASP A 282 -0.19 -13.63 5.97
N SER A 283 -0.05 -14.56 5.03
CA SER A 283 -1.08 -14.86 4.03
C SER A 283 -2.34 -15.47 4.64
N GLY A 284 -2.23 -16.28 5.69
CA GLY A 284 -3.37 -16.89 6.36
C GLY A 284 -4.23 -15.83 7.03
N GLN A 285 -3.61 -14.81 7.61
CA GLN A 285 -4.31 -13.64 8.11
C GLN A 285 -5.00 -12.86 6.98
N LEU A 286 -4.29 -12.58 5.88
CA LEU A 286 -4.87 -11.88 4.72
C LEU A 286 -6.06 -12.65 4.12
N GLU A 287 -5.96 -13.97 4.02
CA GLU A 287 -7.03 -14.84 3.56
C GLU A 287 -8.23 -14.79 4.49
N GLY A 288 -8.01 -14.95 5.81
CA GLY A 288 -9.08 -14.88 6.80
C GLY A 288 -9.80 -13.54 6.79
N ASP A 289 -9.06 -12.43 6.79
CA ASP A 289 -9.60 -11.07 6.75
C ASP A 289 -10.46 -10.85 5.50
N TYR A 290 -9.96 -11.27 4.33
CA TYR A 290 -10.70 -11.17 3.07
C TYR A 290 -11.97 -12.04 3.10
N LEU A 291 -11.85 -13.31 3.51
CA LEU A 291 -12.98 -14.23 3.49
C LEU A 291 -14.11 -13.76 4.40
N GLN A 292 -13.75 -13.34 5.61
CA GLN A 292 -14.71 -12.78 6.57
C GLN A 292 -15.36 -11.52 6.02
N ALA A 293 -14.58 -10.59 5.47
CA ALA A 293 -15.11 -9.36 4.93
C ALA A 293 -15.98 -9.61 3.70
N VAL A 294 -15.59 -10.48 2.79
CA VAL A 294 -16.23 -10.62 1.47
C VAL A 294 -17.44 -11.54 1.51
N TYR A 295 -17.37 -12.65 2.25
CA TYR A 295 -18.41 -13.69 2.26
C TYR A 295 -19.24 -13.76 3.55
N GLY A 296 -18.85 -13.05 4.63
CA GLY A 296 -19.67 -12.91 5.83
C GLY A 296 -20.03 -14.26 6.46
N GLN A 297 -21.33 -14.55 6.57
CA GLN A 297 -21.81 -15.83 7.13
C GLN A 297 -21.31 -17.05 6.38
N ALA A 298 -21.03 -16.95 5.08
CA ALA A 298 -20.46 -18.05 4.29
C ALA A 298 -18.94 -18.21 4.47
N ALA A 299 -18.25 -17.35 5.22
CA ALA A 299 -16.81 -17.45 5.38
C ALA A 299 -16.35 -18.81 5.99
N PRO A 300 -16.98 -19.37 7.05
CA PRO A 300 -16.53 -20.63 7.64
C PRO A 300 -16.46 -21.83 6.68
N PRO A 301 -17.51 -22.16 5.88
CA PRO A 301 -17.39 -23.25 4.90
C PRO A 301 -16.42 -22.92 3.76
N LEU A 302 -16.26 -21.66 3.37
CA LEU A 302 -15.30 -21.28 2.32
C LEU A 302 -13.84 -21.32 2.80
N VAL A 303 -13.56 -21.01 4.08
CA VAL A 303 -12.24 -21.24 4.70
C VAL A 303 -11.90 -22.73 4.67
N LYS A 304 -12.84 -23.59 5.07
CA LYS A 304 -12.65 -25.06 5.00
C LYS A 304 -12.42 -25.53 3.56
N TYR A 305 -13.13 -24.93 2.59
CA TYR A 305 -12.94 -25.23 1.18
C TYR A 305 -11.53 -24.87 0.72
N ILE A 306 -11.02 -23.70 1.11
CA ILE A 306 -9.66 -23.25 0.75
C ILE A 306 -8.59 -24.17 1.35
N GLN A 307 -8.78 -24.59 2.60
CA GLN A 307 -7.90 -25.57 3.24
C GLN A 307 -7.94 -26.92 2.51
N LEU A 308 -9.13 -27.36 2.09
CA LEU A 308 -9.30 -28.58 1.29
C LEU A 308 -8.67 -28.46 -0.10
N ASP A 309 -8.82 -27.32 -0.77
CA ASP A 309 -8.19 -27.03 -2.06
C ASP A 309 -6.66 -27.08 -1.94
N HIS A 310 -6.09 -26.48 -0.89
CA HIS A 310 -4.66 -26.56 -0.62
C HIS A 310 -4.21 -28.02 -0.38
N ALA A 311 -4.95 -28.79 0.43
CA ALA A 311 -4.61 -30.19 0.69
C ALA A 311 -4.74 -31.07 -0.56
N ALA A 312 -5.81 -30.90 -1.35
CA ALA A 312 -6.01 -31.60 -2.62
C ALA A 312 -4.96 -31.20 -3.66
N SER A 313 -4.54 -29.93 -3.66
CA SER A 313 -3.45 -29.43 -4.49
C SER A 313 -2.13 -30.10 -4.13
N GLU A 314 -1.82 -30.26 -2.85
CA GLU A 314 -0.62 -31.00 -2.40
C GLU A 314 -0.68 -32.47 -2.82
N ARG A 315 -1.82 -33.15 -2.65
CA ARG A 315 -1.98 -34.58 -3.01
C ARG A 315 -1.95 -34.84 -4.52
N GLN A 316 -2.72 -34.08 -5.30
CA GLN A 316 -2.91 -34.32 -6.73
C GLN A 316 -1.99 -33.49 -7.62
N CYS A 317 -1.13 -32.69 -7.01
CA CYS A 317 -0.39 -31.63 -7.67
C CYS A 317 -1.37 -30.80 -8.53
N GLY A 318 -2.23 -30.02 -7.87
CA GLY A 318 -3.12 -29.02 -8.48
C GLY A 318 -4.21 -29.58 -9.38
N ARG A 319 -4.32 -30.90 -9.55
CA ARG A 319 -5.48 -31.56 -10.19
C ARG A 319 -6.56 -31.84 -9.15
N ILE A 320 -7.02 -30.79 -8.46
CA ILE A 320 -7.91 -30.93 -7.30
C ILE A 320 -9.21 -31.68 -7.63
N PHE A 321 -9.73 -31.58 -8.86
CA PHE A 321 -10.93 -32.28 -9.30
C PHE A 321 -10.70 -33.76 -9.65
N SER A 322 -9.46 -34.25 -9.55
CA SER A 322 -9.14 -35.68 -9.54
C SER A 322 -9.06 -36.25 -8.12
N ASP A 323 -9.24 -35.43 -7.09
CA ASP A 323 -9.23 -35.82 -5.68
C ASP A 323 -10.66 -36.13 -5.19
N GLU A 324 -10.90 -37.35 -4.71
CA GLU A 324 -12.24 -37.79 -4.29
C GLU A 324 -12.78 -37.02 -3.08
N GLU A 325 -11.90 -36.70 -2.12
CA GLU A 325 -12.25 -35.89 -0.95
C GLU A 325 -12.66 -34.48 -1.39
N MET A 326 -11.93 -33.89 -2.33
CA MET A 326 -12.28 -32.59 -2.92
C MET A 326 -13.65 -32.59 -3.60
N LEU A 327 -13.95 -33.61 -4.41
CA LEU A 327 -15.24 -33.72 -5.09
C LEU A 327 -16.39 -33.84 -4.07
N THR A 328 -16.20 -34.62 -3.01
CA THR A 328 -17.23 -34.89 -2.01
C THR A 328 -17.43 -33.73 -1.04
N GLN A 329 -16.34 -33.29 -0.38
CA GLN A 329 -16.40 -32.22 0.62
C GLN A 329 -16.59 -30.84 -0.03
N GLY A 330 -15.98 -30.59 -1.19
CA GLY A 330 -16.17 -29.33 -1.93
C GLY A 330 -17.62 -29.10 -2.29
N ARG A 331 -18.33 -30.14 -2.76
CA ARG A 331 -19.77 -30.11 -3.03
C ARG A 331 -20.57 -29.72 -1.79
N ARG A 332 -20.28 -30.35 -0.65
CA ARG A 332 -20.96 -30.09 0.62
C ARG A 332 -20.75 -28.65 1.08
N LEU A 333 -19.51 -28.17 1.05
CA LEU A 333 -19.13 -26.84 1.52
C LEU A 333 -19.73 -25.71 0.68
N PHE A 334 -19.79 -25.86 -0.65
CA PHE A 334 -20.44 -24.85 -1.50
C PHE A 334 -21.96 -24.83 -1.33
N ARG A 335 -22.61 -25.98 -1.10
CA ARG A 335 -24.04 -26.02 -0.77
C ARG A 335 -24.32 -25.35 0.58
N GLU A 336 -23.50 -25.63 1.59
CA GLU A 336 -23.57 -25.00 2.92
C GLU A 336 -23.39 -23.47 2.79
N ALA A 337 -22.39 -23.02 2.04
CA ALA A 337 -22.14 -21.60 1.80
C ALA A 337 -23.33 -20.89 1.12
N GLU A 338 -23.96 -21.51 0.11
CA GLU A 338 -25.14 -20.93 -0.55
C GLU A 338 -26.36 -20.86 0.39
N GLN A 339 -26.56 -21.87 1.24
CA GLN A 339 -27.65 -21.88 2.22
C GLN A 339 -27.50 -20.75 3.24
N LEU A 340 -26.28 -20.53 3.75
CA LEU A 340 -26.00 -19.49 4.74
C LEU A 340 -26.26 -18.06 4.23
N VAL A 341 -26.22 -17.85 2.91
CA VAL A 341 -26.50 -16.53 2.30
C VAL A 341 -27.88 -16.44 1.66
N ALA A 342 -28.72 -17.47 1.72
CA ALA A 342 -30.00 -17.51 1.01
C ALA A 342 -30.93 -16.34 1.37
N ASN A 343 -30.85 -15.85 2.61
CA ASN A 343 -31.64 -14.74 3.15
C ASN A 343 -30.84 -13.43 3.28
N GLU A 344 -29.59 -13.40 2.80
CA GLU A 344 -28.75 -12.20 2.82
C GLU A 344 -29.05 -11.28 1.63
N GLU A 345 -28.53 -10.05 1.66
CA GLU A 345 -28.69 -9.09 0.57
C GLU A 345 -28.19 -9.65 -0.79
N PRO A 346 -28.80 -9.27 -1.93
CA PRO A 346 -28.51 -9.85 -3.26
C PRO A 346 -27.02 -9.87 -3.63
N MET A 347 -26.26 -8.90 -3.15
CA MET A 347 -24.84 -8.76 -3.45
C MET A 347 -23.99 -9.77 -2.63
N ALA A 348 -24.36 -10.08 -1.38
CA ALA A 348 -23.73 -11.14 -0.59
C ALA A 348 -23.99 -12.52 -1.22
N GLN A 349 -25.23 -12.78 -1.65
CA GLN A 349 -25.59 -13.97 -2.42
C GLN A 349 -24.75 -14.10 -3.70
N MET A 350 -24.68 -13.02 -4.49
CA MET A 350 -23.98 -13.00 -5.78
C MET A 350 -22.48 -13.34 -5.64
N ARG A 351 -21.83 -12.94 -4.54
CA ARG A 351 -20.42 -13.27 -4.29
C ARG A 351 -20.20 -14.77 -4.10
N VAL A 352 -21.03 -15.43 -3.30
CA VAL A 352 -20.95 -16.88 -3.11
C VAL A 352 -21.32 -17.61 -4.41
N GLN A 353 -22.39 -17.17 -5.08
CA GLN A 353 -22.85 -17.74 -6.34
C GLN A 353 -21.79 -17.64 -7.44
N ARG A 354 -21.01 -16.55 -7.50
CA ARG A 354 -19.89 -16.40 -8.45
C ARG A 354 -18.87 -17.52 -8.29
N GLU A 355 -18.43 -17.79 -7.06
CA GLU A 355 -17.46 -18.84 -6.78
C GLU A 355 -18.06 -20.23 -7.00
N ALA A 356 -19.33 -20.44 -6.60
CA ALA A 356 -20.04 -21.69 -6.81
C ALA A 356 -20.20 -22.03 -8.30
N LEU A 357 -20.53 -21.05 -9.17
CA LEU A 357 -20.61 -21.26 -10.61
C LEU A 357 -19.28 -21.67 -11.22
N ALA A 358 -18.20 -20.95 -10.88
CA ALA A 358 -16.87 -21.28 -11.35
C ALA A 358 -16.42 -22.69 -10.89
N TRP A 359 -16.83 -23.10 -9.68
CA TRP A 359 -16.53 -24.42 -9.14
C TRP A 359 -17.36 -25.50 -9.83
N LEU A 360 -18.67 -25.30 -9.97
CA LEU A 360 -19.60 -26.24 -10.59
C LEU A 360 -19.27 -26.54 -12.04
N GLU A 361 -18.84 -25.54 -12.82
CA GLU A 361 -18.40 -25.76 -14.20
C GLU A 361 -17.24 -26.77 -14.28
N SER A 362 -16.34 -26.73 -13.30
CA SER A 362 -15.15 -27.59 -13.25
C SER A 362 -15.48 -28.96 -12.67
N TYR A 363 -16.28 -28.97 -11.60
CA TYR A 363 -16.80 -30.18 -10.96
C TYR A 363 -17.63 -31.04 -11.93
N LEU A 364 -18.57 -30.45 -12.68
CA LEU A 364 -19.40 -31.18 -13.64
C LEU A 364 -18.57 -31.75 -14.80
N ARG A 365 -17.55 -31.00 -15.28
CA ARG A 365 -16.63 -31.52 -16.31
C ARG A 365 -15.79 -32.69 -15.80
N ALA A 366 -15.42 -32.69 -14.51
CA ALA A 366 -14.62 -33.75 -13.89
C ALA A 366 -15.44 -34.99 -13.54
N THR A 367 -16.70 -34.81 -13.13
CA THR A 367 -17.61 -35.88 -12.72
C THR A 367 -18.49 -36.41 -13.86
N ASP A 368 -18.29 -35.90 -15.08
CA ASP A 368 -19.03 -36.30 -16.28
C ASP A 368 -18.98 -37.83 -16.50
N PRO A 369 -20.11 -38.53 -16.34
CA PRO A 369 -20.15 -40.00 -16.44
C PRO A 369 -19.71 -40.52 -17.80
N ARG A 370 -19.81 -39.71 -18.86
CA ARG A 370 -19.42 -40.10 -20.23
C ARG A 370 -17.90 -40.21 -20.41
N LYS A 371 -17.12 -39.63 -19.49
CA LYS A 371 -15.65 -39.71 -19.49
C LYS A 371 -15.12 -40.95 -18.77
N LYS A 372 -15.97 -41.70 -18.08
CA LYS A 372 -15.57 -42.93 -17.39
C LYS A 372 -15.40 -44.07 -18.38
N THR A 373 -14.33 -44.84 -18.18
CA THR A 373 -14.09 -46.12 -18.87
C THR A 373 -14.83 -47.28 -18.22
N GLU A 374 -15.22 -47.13 -16.95
CA GLU A 374 -15.97 -48.12 -16.16
C GLU A 374 -17.49 -47.91 -16.28
N PRO A 375 -18.32 -48.95 -16.04
CA PRO A 375 -19.77 -48.81 -16.03
C PRO A 375 -20.25 -47.78 -15.00
N VAL A 376 -21.05 -46.82 -15.48
CA VAL A 376 -21.67 -45.77 -14.64
C VAL A 376 -22.83 -46.36 -13.85
N THR A 377 -22.85 -46.14 -12.54
CA THR A 377 -23.95 -46.58 -11.66
C THR A 377 -25.17 -45.65 -11.75
N ALA A 378 -26.36 -46.18 -11.39
CA ALA A 378 -27.59 -45.39 -11.37
C ALA A 378 -27.51 -44.20 -10.39
N ASP A 379 -26.83 -44.37 -9.26
CA ASP A 379 -26.64 -43.33 -8.24
C ASP A 379 -25.71 -42.22 -8.73
N GLU A 380 -24.64 -42.55 -9.47
CA GLU A 380 -23.76 -41.56 -10.08
C GLU A 380 -24.48 -40.73 -11.14
N LEU A 381 -25.28 -41.37 -11.98
CA LEU A 381 -26.08 -40.67 -12.98
C LEU A 381 -27.13 -39.75 -12.33
N THR A 382 -27.75 -40.20 -11.23
CA THR A 382 -28.73 -39.41 -10.46
C THR A 382 -28.07 -38.20 -9.83
N ARG A 383 -26.95 -38.39 -9.13
CA ARG A 383 -26.17 -37.30 -8.52
C ARG A 383 -25.67 -36.28 -9.54
N PHE A 384 -25.18 -36.74 -10.69
CA PHE A 384 -24.75 -35.86 -11.77
C PHE A 384 -25.91 -34.99 -12.28
N LYS A 385 -27.11 -35.56 -12.45
CA LYS A 385 -28.31 -34.80 -12.82
C LYS A 385 -28.70 -33.78 -11.76
N GLU A 386 -28.68 -34.14 -10.48
CA GLU A 386 -28.96 -33.21 -9.37
C GLU A 386 -27.98 -32.03 -9.34
N ASP A 387 -26.71 -32.28 -9.60
CA ASP A 387 -25.68 -31.22 -9.62
C ASP A 387 -25.78 -30.35 -10.87
N ALA A 388 -26.22 -30.90 -12.01
CA ALA A 388 -26.57 -30.12 -13.19
C ALA A 388 -27.80 -29.22 -12.96
N ILE A 389 -28.84 -29.73 -12.28
CA ILE A 389 -30.00 -28.92 -11.83
C ILE A 389 -29.53 -27.81 -10.90
N TRP A 390 -28.64 -28.13 -9.96
CA TRP A 390 -28.05 -27.15 -9.05
C TRP A 390 -27.35 -26.04 -9.83
N TYR A 391 -26.47 -26.36 -10.79
CA TYR A 391 -25.79 -25.38 -11.63
C TYR A 391 -26.74 -24.45 -12.40
N VAL A 392 -27.81 -24.99 -12.98
CA VAL A 392 -28.86 -24.17 -13.64
C VAL A 392 -29.53 -23.24 -12.63
N GLY A 393 -29.87 -23.76 -11.43
CA GLY A 393 -30.50 -22.98 -10.36
C GLY A 393 -29.62 -21.82 -9.86
N VAL A 394 -28.33 -22.07 -9.61
CA VAL A 394 -27.36 -21.02 -9.21
C VAL A 394 -27.25 -19.97 -10.31
N SER A 395 -27.16 -20.39 -11.57
CA SER A 395 -27.04 -19.48 -12.73
C SER A 395 -28.22 -18.52 -12.82
N ARG A 396 -29.45 -19.03 -12.64
CA ARG A 396 -30.67 -18.21 -12.64
C ARG A 396 -30.70 -17.21 -11.49
N ARG A 397 -30.38 -17.64 -10.27
CA ARG A 397 -30.32 -16.74 -9.11
C ARG A 397 -29.25 -15.66 -9.28
N PHE A 398 -28.08 -16.03 -9.79
CA PHE A 398 -27.00 -15.09 -10.09
C PHE A 398 -27.44 -14.03 -11.12
N ILE A 399 -28.07 -14.46 -12.22
CA ILE A 399 -28.61 -13.55 -13.25
C ILE A 399 -29.66 -12.62 -12.66
N ALA A 400 -30.61 -13.16 -11.89
CA ALA A 400 -31.65 -12.37 -11.22
C ALA A 400 -31.05 -11.32 -10.26
N ASN A 401 -30.03 -11.70 -9.48
CA ASN A 401 -29.33 -10.78 -8.59
C ASN A 401 -28.54 -9.71 -9.37
N CYS A 402 -27.90 -10.07 -10.51
CA CYS A 402 -27.25 -9.10 -11.39
C CYS A 402 -28.25 -8.05 -11.93
N GLN A 403 -29.42 -8.51 -12.37
CA GLN A 403 -30.50 -7.64 -12.87
C GLN A 403 -31.03 -6.71 -11.76
N ARG A 404 -31.30 -7.25 -10.56
CA ARG A 404 -31.74 -6.46 -9.39
C ARG A 404 -30.76 -5.37 -9.00
N LEU A 405 -29.46 -5.65 -9.08
CA LEU A 405 -28.39 -4.72 -8.71
C LEU A 405 -28.01 -3.74 -9.83
N GLY A 406 -28.70 -3.77 -10.99
CA GLY A 406 -28.36 -2.93 -12.14
C GLY A 406 -26.93 -3.15 -12.65
N ARG A 407 -26.36 -4.36 -12.46
CA ARG A 407 -25.00 -4.69 -12.89
C ARG A 407 -24.94 -4.92 -14.40
N GLN A 408 -23.75 -4.77 -14.97
CA GLN A 408 -23.52 -4.64 -16.42
C GLN A 408 -24.07 -5.85 -17.23
N ALA A 409 -24.86 -5.58 -18.27
CA ALA A 409 -25.55 -6.58 -19.10
C ALA A 409 -24.62 -7.66 -19.70
N TRP A 410 -23.35 -7.34 -19.95
CA TRP A 410 -22.38 -8.31 -20.46
C TRP A 410 -22.11 -9.46 -19.49
N LEU A 411 -22.19 -9.24 -18.17
CA LEU A 411 -21.94 -10.27 -17.17
C LEU A 411 -23.05 -11.33 -17.21
N VAL A 412 -24.30 -10.88 -17.36
CA VAL A 412 -25.46 -11.75 -17.59
C VAL A 412 -25.26 -12.55 -18.87
N SER A 413 -24.97 -11.89 -19.99
CA SER A 413 -24.75 -12.58 -21.27
C SER A 413 -23.59 -13.58 -21.22
N ARG A 414 -22.52 -13.29 -20.46
CA ARG A 414 -21.39 -14.22 -20.27
C ARG A 414 -21.80 -15.45 -19.49
N VAL A 415 -22.55 -15.30 -18.39
CA VAL A 415 -23.05 -16.43 -17.61
C VAL A 415 -24.02 -17.28 -18.44
N GLU A 416 -24.92 -16.65 -19.21
CA GLU A 416 -25.82 -17.35 -20.13
C GLU A 416 -25.06 -18.11 -21.23
N ALA A 417 -24.03 -17.52 -21.81
CA ALA A 417 -23.19 -18.17 -22.81
C ALA A 417 -22.43 -19.36 -22.22
N ASN A 418 -21.83 -19.20 -21.03
CA ASN A 418 -21.14 -20.29 -20.32
C ASN A 418 -22.08 -21.43 -19.93
N LEU A 419 -23.29 -21.10 -19.47
CA LEU A 419 -24.33 -22.08 -19.15
C LEU A 419 -24.69 -22.90 -20.39
N LYS A 420 -25.00 -22.23 -21.51
CA LYS A 420 -25.30 -22.88 -22.80
C LYS A 420 -24.15 -23.76 -23.27
N GLN A 421 -22.92 -23.25 -23.26
CA GLN A 421 -21.74 -24.00 -23.69
C GLN A 421 -21.49 -25.22 -22.79
N THR A 422 -21.57 -25.07 -21.47
CA THR A 422 -21.33 -26.17 -20.53
C THR A 422 -22.39 -27.26 -20.66
N LEU A 423 -23.66 -26.91 -20.81
CA LEU A 423 -24.73 -27.90 -21.04
C LEU A 423 -24.56 -28.59 -22.40
N ALA A 424 -24.15 -27.87 -23.44
CA ALA A 424 -23.86 -28.44 -24.76
C ALA A 424 -22.66 -29.41 -24.70
N ASP A 425 -21.56 -29.01 -24.06
CA ASP A 425 -20.39 -29.87 -23.82
C ASP A 425 -20.80 -31.15 -23.06
N LEU A 426 -21.80 -31.04 -22.17
CA LEU A 426 -22.36 -32.13 -21.38
C LEU A 426 -23.49 -32.93 -22.07
N SER A 427 -23.88 -32.56 -23.29
CA SER A 427 -25.04 -33.13 -24.01
C SER A 427 -26.33 -33.16 -23.17
N ILE A 428 -26.54 -32.14 -22.35
CA ILE A 428 -27.71 -31.97 -21.48
C ILE A 428 -28.70 -31.03 -22.18
N GLU A 429 -29.95 -31.48 -22.37
CA GLU A 429 -31.01 -30.61 -22.90
C GLU A 429 -31.47 -29.59 -21.85
N HIS A 430 -31.22 -28.31 -22.13
CA HIS A 430 -31.51 -27.19 -21.24
C HIS A 430 -32.99 -27.10 -20.83
N ASP A 431 -33.93 -27.30 -21.76
CA ASP A 431 -35.36 -27.12 -21.53
C ASP A 431 -35.96 -28.15 -20.55
N LYS A 432 -35.39 -29.36 -20.47
CA LYS A 432 -35.84 -30.41 -19.54
C LYS A 432 -35.45 -30.13 -18.09
N LEU A 433 -34.35 -29.42 -17.85
CA LEU A 433 -33.87 -29.08 -16.51
C LEU A 433 -34.58 -27.85 -15.91
N LEU A 434 -35.03 -26.90 -16.75
CA LEU A 434 -35.76 -25.72 -16.30
C LEU A 434 -37.01 -26.08 -15.49
N ASN A 435 -37.78 -27.06 -15.98
CA ASN A 435 -39.01 -27.53 -15.31
C ASN A 435 -38.77 -28.23 -13.96
N ALA A 436 -37.56 -28.78 -13.74
CA ALA A 436 -37.18 -29.44 -12.50
C ALA A 436 -36.65 -28.45 -11.46
N ALA A 437 -35.87 -27.44 -11.89
CA ALA A 437 -35.33 -26.40 -11.03
C ALA A 437 -36.42 -25.51 -10.41
N ASP A 438 -37.51 -25.25 -11.14
CA ASP A 438 -38.63 -24.44 -10.64
C ASP A 438 -39.39 -25.09 -9.47
N ARG A 439 -39.29 -26.42 -9.28
CA ARG A 439 -39.93 -27.15 -8.16
C ARG A 439 -39.14 -27.10 -6.85
N THR A 440 -37.83 -26.83 -6.91
CA THR A 440 -36.94 -26.80 -5.74
C THR A 440 -36.91 -25.43 -5.04
N ILE A 441 -37.49 -24.40 -5.67
CA ILE A 441 -37.49 -23.01 -5.19
C ILE A 441 -38.50 -22.77 -4.04
N ALA A 442 -39.37 -23.74 -3.75
CA ALA A 442 -40.56 -23.54 -2.92
C ALA A 442 -40.50 -24.02 -1.46
N ASN A 443 -39.33 -24.14 -0.81
CA ASN A 443 -39.30 -24.58 0.59
C ASN A 443 -38.35 -23.74 1.49
N PRO A 444 -38.86 -22.67 2.14
CA PRO A 444 -38.09 -21.78 3.01
C PRO A 444 -38.34 -21.99 4.52
N ASP A 445 -38.79 -23.15 4.97
CA ASP A 445 -38.96 -23.40 6.41
C ASP A 445 -37.68 -24.01 7.01
N VAL A 446 -37.14 -23.35 8.05
CA VAL A 446 -36.67 -23.93 9.33
C VAL A 446 -35.80 -22.92 10.13
N ILE A 447 -36.31 -22.60 11.32
CA ILE A 447 -35.67 -22.09 12.57
C ILE A 447 -35.35 -20.59 12.69
N THR A 448 -36.28 -19.90 13.35
CA THR A 448 -36.06 -18.75 14.22
C THR A 448 -35.80 -19.23 15.65
N ASP A 449 -34.66 -18.86 16.26
CA ASP A 449 -34.58 -18.46 17.68
C ASP A 449 -33.17 -18.02 18.09
N GLY A 450 -33.11 -16.90 18.84
CA GLY A 450 -32.10 -16.62 19.86
C GLY A 450 -30.84 -15.84 19.45
N ILE A 451 -30.80 -14.54 19.75
CA ILE A 451 -29.88 -13.91 20.72
C ILE A 451 -30.23 -12.41 20.79
N ALA A 452 -30.85 -12.01 21.90
CA ALA A 452 -30.98 -10.62 22.30
C ALA A 452 -29.65 -10.18 22.95
N VAL A 453 -28.93 -9.26 22.31
CA VAL A 453 -27.79 -8.57 22.96
C VAL A 453 -28.35 -7.35 23.66
N ALA A 454 -28.38 -7.42 24.99
CA ALA A 454 -28.70 -6.32 25.88
C ALA A 454 -27.72 -5.16 25.66
N LYS A 455 -28.21 -4.03 25.11
CA LYS A 455 -27.55 -2.74 25.26
C LYS A 455 -28.08 -2.09 26.53
N GLY A 456 -27.35 -2.30 27.63
CA GLY A 456 -27.58 -1.57 28.86
C GLY A 456 -27.33 -0.07 28.63
N PRO A 457 -28.18 0.82 29.16
CA PRO A 457 -27.94 2.26 29.11
C PRO A 457 -26.73 2.58 30.00
N VAL A 458 -25.65 3.08 29.38
CA VAL A 458 -24.60 3.75 30.14
C VAL A 458 -25.19 5.08 30.57
N THR A 459 -25.39 5.20 31.88
CA THR A 459 -25.91 6.38 32.55
C THR A 459 -24.95 7.56 32.38
N GLU A 460 -25.46 8.68 31.83
CA GLU A 460 -24.77 9.98 31.85
C GLU A 460 -24.70 10.47 33.30
N ALA A 461 -23.65 10.07 34.02
CA ALA A 461 -23.27 10.66 35.28
C ALA A 461 -22.55 12.00 35.00
N ALA A 462 -23.28 13.10 35.22
CA ALA A 462 -22.83 14.48 35.43
C ALA A 462 -21.44 14.85 34.88
N LYS A 463 -21.36 15.20 33.59
CA LYS A 463 -20.24 15.98 33.03
C LYS A 463 -20.15 17.32 33.77
N LYS A 464 -19.08 17.58 34.51
CA LYS A 464 -18.80 18.88 35.15
C LYS A 464 -17.69 19.57 34.36
N SER A 465 -18.08 20.49 33.48
CA SER A 465 -17.15 21.44 32.86
C SER A 465 -17.24 22.76 33.61
N VAL A 466 -16.13 23.24 34.15
CA VAL A 466 -16.08 24.60 34.70
C VAL A 466 -15.35 25.47 33.70
N THR A 467 -16.12 26.31 33.01
CA THR A 467 -15.56 27.40 32.22
C THR A 467 -15.01 28.42 33.21
N VAL A 468 -13.74 28.76 33.08
CA VAL A 468 -13.16 29.90 33.79
C VAL A 468 -13.80 31.17 33.18
N ALA A 469 -14.86 31.69 33.81
CA ALA A 469 -15.68 32.76 33.25
C ALA A 469 -15.01 34.15 33.32
N GLY A 470 -15.29 34.99 32.31
CA GLY A 470 -15.23 36.47 32.40
C GLY A 470 -13.94 37.14 31.93
N VAL A 471 -14.09 38.03 30.94
CA VAL A 471 -13.03 38.76 30.21
C VAL A 471 -12.38 39.88 31.07
N ASP A 472 -13.01 40.31 32.15
CA ASP A 472 -12.44 41.32 33.07
C ASP A 472 -11.29 40.72 33.91
N GLY A 473 -10.05 41.19 33.72
CA GLY A 473 -8.92 40.90 34.60
C GLY A 473 -7.81 39.98 34.05
N TRP A 474 -7.71 39.75 32.74
CA TRP A 474 -6.45 39.24 32.15
C TRP A 474 -5.44 40.39 32.09
N SER A 475 -4.24 40.18 32.61
CA SER A 475 -3.13 41.13 32.54
C SER A 475 -2.07 40.61 31.56
N VAL A 476 -1.61 41.49 30.66
CA VAL A 476 -0.45 41.25 29.82
C VAL A 476 0.72 42.01 30.43
N GLU A 477 1.77 41.29 30.82
CA GLU A 477 2.99 41.89 31.34
C GLU A 477 4.12 41.64 30.33
N CYS A 478 4.75 42.72 29.87
CA CYS A 478 6.02 42.64 29.13
C CYS A 478 7.13 42.77 30.16
N THR A 479 7.94 41.73 30.34
CA THR A 479 8.96 41.69 31.40
C THR A 479 10.19 42.57 31.10
N THR A 480 10.21 43.26 29.95
CA THR A 480 11.27 44.20 29.56
C THR A 480 10.66 45.52 29.05
N PRO A 481 10.60 46.59 29.87
CA PRO A 481 9.95 47.86 29.53
C PRO A 481 10.48 48.53 28.24
N GLU A 482 11.74 48.28 27.90
CA GLU A 482 12.45 48.84 26.74
C GLU A 482 12.01 48.25 25.39
N LEU A 483 11.34 47.09 25.40
CA LEU A 483 10.98 46.34 24.20
C LEU A 483 9.53 46.55 23.74
N ALA A 484 8.69 47.20 24.57
CA ALA A 484 7.29 47.52 24.25
C ALA A 484 7.10 48.75 23.33
N LEU A 485 8.18 49.37 22.85
CA LEU A 485 8.17 50.58 22.01
C LEU A 485 8.58 50.26 20.56
N PRO A 486 8.06 50.98 19.55
CA PRO A 486 8.52 50.83 18.17
C PRO A 486 10.04 51.07 18.10
N PRO A 487 10.81 50.21 17.41
CA PRO A 487 12.26 50.27 17.45
C PRO A 487 12.73 51.62 16.90
N THR A 488 13.49 52.37 17.69
CA THR A 488 14.39 53.38 17.14
C THR A 488 15.44 52.63 16.32
N LEU A 489 15.56 52.99 15.04
CA LEU A 489 16.52 52.41 14.10
C LEU A 489 17.94 52.56 14.65
N THR A 490 18.47 51.53 15.31
CA THR A 490 19.90 51.38 15.57
C THR A 490 20.47 50.33 14.64
N ALA A 491 21.44 50.77 13.83
CA ALA A 491 22.35 50.03 12.95
C ALA A 491 21.73 48.94 12.04
N ALA A 492 21.85 49.17 10.74
CA ALA A 492 21.40 48.28 9.68
C ALA A 492 21.95 46.84 9.87
N GLY A 493 21.05 45.89 10.17
CA GLY A 493 21.37 44.46 10.16
C GLY A 493 20.50 43.58 11.05
N ASP A 494 20.00 44.10 12.17
CA ASP A 494 19.33 43.28 13.19
C ASP A 494 17.80 43.25 12.97
N LYS A 495 17.30 42.20 12.31
CA LYS A 495 15.85 41.93 12.22
C LYS A 495 15.39 41.34 13.55
N ARG A 496 14.98 42.20 14.49
CA ARG A 496 14.28 41.77 15.70
C ARG A 496 12.90 41.21 15.31
N HIS A 497 12.64 39.96 15.68
CA HIS A 497 11.36 39.27 15.49
C HIS A 497 10.52 39.37 16.77
N GLY A 498 9.18 39.47 16.69
CA GLY A 498 8.30 39.66 17.85
C GLY A 498 6.98 38.89 17.77
N VAL A 499 6.48 38.41 18.92
CA VAL A 499 5.18 37.75 19.02
C VAL A 499 4.08 38.80 19.20
N ARG A 500 3.10 38.83 18.29
CA ARG A 500 1.84 39.56 18.46
C ARG A 500 0.85 38.62 19.14
N VAL A 501 0.43 38.94 20.36
CA VAL A 501 -0.66 38.20 21.01
C VAL A 501 -1.97 38.94 20.70
N GLN A 502 -2.85 38.32 19.93
CA GLN A 502 -4.20 38.83 19.69
C GLN A 502 -5.18 38.10 20.58
N LEU A 503 -5.75 38.77 21.56
CA LEU A 503 -6.78 38.17 22.41
C LEU A 503 -8.15 38.39 21.74
N SER A 504 -8.78 37.30 21.29
CA SER A 504 -10.15 37.34 20.75
C SER A 504 -11.07 36.50 21.63
N PHE A 505 -12.02 37.15 22.27
CA PHE A 505 -12.96 36.53 23.20
C PHE A 505 -14.33 36.40 22.53
N THR A 506 -14.65 35.24 21.96
CA THR A 506 -15.96 34.99 21.34
C THR A 506 -16.73 33.89 22.09
N LYS A 507 -17.99 34.17 22.42
CA LYS A 507 -19.02 33.13 22.63
C LYS A 507 -19.36 32.55 21.25
N LEU A 508 -18.96 31.32 20.93
CA LEU A 508 -19.47 30.58 19.77
C LEU A 508 -20.89 30.05 20.07
N PRO A 509 -21.86 30.02 19.13
CA PRO A 509 -21.75 29.48 17.76
C PRO A 509 -22.40 30.36 16.65
N THR A 510 -22.00 30.28 15.38
CA THR A 510 -22.66 29.47 14.33
C THR A 510 -21.91 29.63 12.99
N CYS A 511 -22.03 28.61 12.14
CA CYS A 511 -21.65 28.53 10.72
C CYS A 511 -21.55 29.87 9.95
N ARG A 512 -20.33 30.32 9.71
CA ARG A 512 -19.75 30.67 8.39
C ARG A 512 -18.29 31.07 8.65
N LEU A 513 -17.35 30.53 7.88
CA LEU A 513 -16.02 31.14 7.74
C LEU A 513 -16.25 32.56 7.22
N PRO A 514 -15.83 33.58 7.98
CA PRO A 514 -14.76 34.43 7.47
C PRO A 514 -13.74 34.83 8.56
N LEU A 515 -12.47 34.88 8.16
CA LEU A 515 -11.45 35.71 8.80
C LEU A 515 -11.78 37.18 8.52
N HIS A 516 -12.07 38.02 9.54
CA HIS A 516 -11.48 39.36 9.79
C HIS A 516 -12.17 40.17 10.92
N PRO A 517 -11.61 41.30 11.43
CA PRO A 517 -11.26 41.46 12.85
C PRO A 517 -11.77 42.77 13.47
N GLU A 518 -12.28 42.82 14.69
CA GLU A 518 -12.27 44.11 15.41
C GLU A 518 -11.91 43.93 16.88
N GLY A 519 -10.86 44.66 17.30
CA GLY A 519 -10.32 44.68 18.66
C GLY A 519 -8.91 44.09 18.81
N THR A 520 -7.95 44.44 17.95
CA THR A 520 -6.56 43.95 18.05
C THR A 520 -5.72 44.85 18.96
N ASN A 521 -5.38 44.38 20.16
CA ASN A 521 -4.27 44.97 20.91
C ASN A 521 -2.96 44.52 20.26
N THR A 522 -2.13 45.48 19.82
CA THR A 522 -0.89 45.21 19.07
C THR A 522 0.32 45.42 19.96
N PHE A 523 1.15 44.39 20.15
CA PHE A 523 2.42 44.49 20.87
C PHE A 523 3.53 43.84 20.03
N ARG A 524 4.74 44.42 20.02
CA ARG A 524 5.93 43.86 19.37
C ARG A 524 7.09 43.84 20.38
N VAL A 525 7.81 42.71 20.43
CA VAL A 525 9.08 42.41 21.14
C VAL A 525 9.06 42.42 22.69
N GLY A 526 9.53 41.32 23.30
CA GLY A 526 9.61 41.09 24.75
C GLY A 526 9.28 39.64 25.14
N THR A 527 9.66 39.19 26.34
CA THR A 527 9.01 38.02 26.96
C THR A 527 7.62 38.46 27.38
N PHE A 528 6.59 37.78 26.86
CA PHE A 528 5.21 38.17 27.09
C PHE A 528 4.55 37.16 28.02
N LEU A 529 4.25 37.62 29.24
CA LEU A 529 3.48 36.83 30.19
C LEU A 529 2.02 37.26 30.11
N LEU A 530 1.18 36.36 29.61
CA LEU A 530 -0.27 36.48 29.70
C LEU A 530 -0.72 35.81 30.99
N GLN A 531 -1.29 36.55 31.94
CA GLN A 531 -1.73 36.01 33.22
C GLN A 531 -3.19 36.35 33.50
N LYS A 532 -3.90 35.39 34.10
CA LYS A 532 -5.19 35.61 34.76
C LYS A 532 -5.10 35.11 36.20
N ARG A 533 -5.28 36.01 37.16
CA ARG A 533 -5.64 35.62 38.53
C ARG A 533 -7.15 35.49 38.61
N LEU A 534 -7.62 34.45 39.25
CA LEU A 534 -9.04 34.19 39.45
C LEU A 534 -9.49 34.96 40.69
N ALA A 535 -10.53 35.77 40.54
CA ALA A 535 -11.08 36.58 41.63
C ALA A 535 -11.54 35.70 42.80
N GLU A 536 -12.11 34.53 42.47
CA GLU A 536 -12.37 33.45 43.41
C GLU A 536 -11.67 32.18 42.92
N PRO A 537 -10.96 31.43 43.79
CA PRO A 537 -10.36 30.17 43.41
C PRO A 537 -11.41 29.16 42.90
N VAL A 538 -11.18 28.59 41.72
CA VAL A 538 -12.08 27.63 41.08
C VAL A 538 -11.78 26.23 41.59
N ASP A 539 -12.79 25.54 42.12
CA ASP A 539 -12.68 24.13 42.51
C ASP A 539 -12.53 23.24 41.26
N ILE A 540 -11.34 22.67 41.11
CA ILE A 540 -10.97 21.74 40.04
C ILE A 540 -10.62 20.35 40.60
N LYS A 541 -10.98 20.05 41.85
CA LYS A 541 -10.60 18.82 42.56
C LYS A 541 -11.04 17.55 41.81
N GLU A 542 -12.23 17.61 41.20
CA GLU A 542 -12.81 16.54 40.40
C GLU A 542 -12.48 16.64 38.90
N CYS A 543 -11.80 17.71 38.47
CA CYS A 543 -11.31 17.81 37.10
C CYS A 543 -10.06 16.94 36.93
N HIS A 544 -9.76 16.53 35.71
CA HIS A 544 -8.55 15.80 35.37
C HIS A 544 -7.62 16.63 34.49
N PHE A 545 -8.19 17.54 33.72
CA PHE A 545 -7.51 18.27 32.66
C PHE A 545 -7.79 19.77 32.76
N VAL A 546 -6.78 20.56 32.39
CA VAL A 546 -6.96 21.97 32.02
C VAL A 546 -6.55 22.12 30.56
N GLU A 547 -7.48 22.58 29.73
CA GLU A 547 -7.35 22.73 28.29
C GLU A 547 -7.18 24.20 27.90
N PHE A 548 -6.28 24.48 26.97
CA PHE A 548 -6.02 25.78 26.38
C PHE A 548 -6.29 25.71 24.88
N HIS A 549 -7.15 26.58 24.37
CA HIS A 549 -7.53 26.61 22.96
C HIS A 549 -6.82 27.75 22.25
N PHE A 550 -5.86 27.43 21.38
CA PHE A 550 -5.01 28.39 20.68
C PHE A 550 -5.25 28.40 19.17
N ILE A 551 -5.00 29.54 18.53
CA ILE A 551 -4.68 29.66 17.10
C ILE A 551 -3.33 30.35 17.00
N ALA A 552 -2.37 29.77 16.27
CA ALA A 552 -1.09 30.40 15.99
C ALA A 552 -0.88 30.57 14.48
N SER A 553 -0.23 31.64 14.06
CA SER A 553 0.08 31.90 12.63
C SER A 553 1.37 31.22 12.15
N THR A 554 2.26 30.84 13.08
CA THR A 554 3.46 30.05 12.84
C THR A 554 3.74 29.20 14.08
N ASP A 555 4.81 28.42 14.10
CA ASP A 555 5.19 27.62 15.26
C ASP A 555 5.80 28.53 16.35
N VAL A 556 5.28 28.49 17.59
CA VAL A 556 5.64 29.38 18.71
C VAL A 556 5.87 28.59 20.00
N PRO A 557 7.05 28.65 20.62
CA PRO A 557 7.30 28.02 21.92
C PRO A 557 6.58 28.77 23.05
N VAL A 558 5.96 28.04 23.96
CA VAL A 558 5.25 28.60 25.12
C VAL A 558 5.46 27.76 26.37
N THR A 559 5.36 28.39 27.53
CA THR A 559 5.21 27.69 28.81
C THR A 559 3.85 27.98 29.40
N LEU A 560 3.09 26.93 29.73
CA LEU A 560 1.78 27.04 30.37
C LEU A 560 1.94 26.84 31.88
N TYR A 561 1.36 27.73 32.68
CA TYR A 561 1.37 27.67 34.14
C TYR A 561 -0.07 27.54 34.69
N LEU A 562 -0.26 26.68 35.68
CA LEU A 562 -1.47 26.65 36.52
C LEU A 562 -1.08 27.04 37.95
N ASP A 563 -1.60 28.17 38.44
CA ASP A 563 -1.37 28.61 39.81
C ASP A 563 -2.36 27.90 40.75
N LEU A 564 -1.85 27.05 41.62
CA LEU A 564 -2.63 26.26 42.58
C LEU A 564 -2.55 26.88 43.99
N SER A 565 -3.62 26.77 44.76
CA SER A 565 -3.66 27.22 46.17
C SER A 565 -2.73 26.41 47.06
N ASN A 566 -2.03 27.07 47.99
CA ASN A 566 -1.22 26.43 49.04
C ASN A 566 -0.06 25.51 48.57
N VAL A 567 0.20 25.39 47.27
CA VAL A 567 1.30 24.60 46.69
C VAL A 567 1.93 25.32 45.51
N SER A 568 3.14 24.90 45.12
CA SER A 568 3.78 25.40 43.90
C SER A 568 2.96 25.04 42.66
N GLY A 569 2.70 26.03 41.80
CA GLY A 569 1.91 25.85 40.57
C GLY A 569 2.51 24.87 39.57
N LEU A 570 1.64 24.31 38.71
CA LEU A 570 2.02 23.47 37.58
C LEU A 570 2.67 24.32 36.50
N ARG A 571 3.68 23.78 35.79
CA ARG A 571 4.22 24.42 34.60
C ARG A 571 4.70 23.40 33.57
N SER A 572 4.42 23.66 32.30
CA SER A 572 4.70 22.76 31.18
C SER A 572 5.22 23.54 29.96
N ASP A 573 6.36 23.12 29.43
CA ASP A 573 6.96 23.71 28.22
C ASP A 573 6.48 22.95 26.97
N LEU A 574 6.00 23.67 25.95
CA LEU A 574 5.53 23.08 24.70
C LEU A 574 5.66 24.01 23.48
N LEU A 575 5.56 23.44 22.28
CA LEU A 575 5.53 24.18 21.01
C LEU A 575 4.09 24.26 20.49
N LEU A 576 3.53 25.47 20.35
CA LEU A 576 2.32 25.69 19.57
C LEU A 576 2.68 25.62 18.09
N HIS A 577 1.89 24.93 17.27
CA HIS A 577 2.10 24.91 15.81
C HIS A 577 1.19 25.89 15.11
N ALA A 578 1.61 26.35 13.93
CA ALA A 578 0.74 27.13 13.04
C ALA A 578 -0.58 26.38 12.82
N GLY A 579 -1.68 27.11 12.99
CA GLY A 579 -3.03 26.58 13.02
C GLY A 579 -3.72 26.69 14.38
N GLU A 580 -4.98 26.29 14.39
CA GLU A 580 -5.79 26.05 15.58
C GLU A 580 -5.39 24.74 16.26
N GLN A 581 -5.34 24.75 17.60
CA GLN A 581 -5.10 23.57 18.42
C GLN A 581 -5.66 23.73 19.83
N ILE A 582 -6.13 22.63 20.41
CA ILE A 582 -6.45 22.53 21.83
C ILE A 582 -5.33 21.72 22.48
N VAL A 583 -4.62 22.37 23.42
CA VAL A 583 -3.55 21.76 24.21
C VAL A 583 -4.10 21.42 25.59
N ARG A 584 -3.80 20.24 26.08
CA ARG A 584 -4.33 19.71 27.34
C ARG A 584 -3.20 19.44 28.32
N LEU A 585 -3.38 19.85 29.57
CA LEU A 585 -2.52 19.49 30.70
C LEU A 585 -3.29 18.55 31.64
N ASP A 586 -2.76 17.35 31.93
CA ASP A 586 -3.27 16.47 33.01
C ASP A 586 -2.57 16.81 34.31
N TRP A 587 -3.31 17.35 35.27
CA TRP A 587 -2.74 17.79 36.53
C TRP A 587 -2.55 16.61 37.52
N ARG A 588 -3.26 15.48 37.37
CA ARG A 588 -3.15 14.32 38.29
C ARG A 588 -1.77 13.67 38.24
N GLN A 589 -1.18 13.64 37.04
CA GLN A 589 0.16 13.09 36.83
C GLN A 589 1.24 13.99 37.45
N HIS A 590 0.98 15.29 37.55
CA HIS A 590 1.85 16.20 38.29
C HIS A 590 1.58 16.18 39.80
N ALA A 591 0.35 15.87 40.24
CA ALA A 591 0.04 15.62 41.65
C ALA A 591 0.73 14.36 42.20
N ALA A 592 1.12 13.41 41.33
CA ALA A 592 2.01 12.31 41.69
C ALA A 592 3.46 12.76 41.93
N GLY A 593 3.86 13.92 41.38
CA GLY A 593 5.15 14.58 41.61
C GLY A 593 5.14 15.64 42.73
N LEU A 594 3.98 15.92 43.35
CA LEU A 594 3.92 16.69 44.61
C LEU A 594 4.41 15.79 45.75
N TRP A 595 5.59 16.09 46.30
CA TRP A 595 6.21 15.28 47.34
C TRP A 595 5.67 15.67 48.74
N GLY A 596 5.30 14.67 49.55
CA GLY A 596 5.02 14.83 50.99
C GLY A 596 3.93 15.87 51.32
N LYS A 597 4.26 16.82 52.20
CA LYS A 597 3.33 17.82 52.78
C LYS A 597 2.57 18.67 51.75
N GLN A 598 3.11 18.88 50.55
CA GLN A 598 2.43 19.69 49.54
C GLN A 598 1.12 19.05 49.04
N LYS A 599 1.11 17.72 48.87
CA LYS A 599 -0.11 17.02 48.43
C LYS A 599 -1.23 17.08 49.46
N GLU A 600 -0.88 17.13 50.74
CA GLU A 600 -1.82 17.28 51.87
C GLU A 600 -2.32 18.73 52.04
N GLN A 601 -1.57 19.71 51.53
CA GLN A 601 -1.86 21.15 51.67
C GLN A 601 -2.73 21.73 50.54
N TRP A 602 -2.78 21.08 49.38
CA TRP A 602 -3.60 21.55 48.26
C TRP A 602 -5.08 21.25 48.50
N ASP A 603 -5.92 22.29 48.45
CA ASP A 603 -7.37 22.19 48.69
C ASP A 603 -8.20 21.92 47.43
N GLY A 604 -7.55 21.58 46.31
CA GLY A 604 -8.22 21.26 45.04
C GLY A 604 -8.55 22.47 44.17
N LYS A 605 -8.07 23.68 44.52
CA LYS A 605 -8.46 24.91 43.83
C LYS A 605 -7.38 25.44 42.88
N LEU A 606 -7.86 25.96 41.75
CA LEU A 606 -7.11 26.75 40.79
C LEU A 606 -7.26 28.23 41.14
N THR A 607 -6.17 28.95 41.27
CA THR A 607 -6.14 30.38 41.65
C THR A 607 -5.75 31.30 40.49
N GLY A 608 -5.16 30.73 39.43
CA GLY A 608 -4.74 31.48 38.26
C GLY A 608 -4.18 30.59 37.16
N VAL A 609 -4.03 31.17 35.97
CA VAL A 609 -3.34 30.55 34.83
C VAL A 609 -2.39 31.57 34.19
N LYS A 610 -1.25 31.10 33.67
CA LYS A 610 -0.32 31.94 32.92
C LYS A 610 0.11 31.25 31.63
N VAL A 611 0.35 32.03 30.59
CA VAL A 611 0.96 31.60 29.34
C VAL A 611 2.15 32.51 29.11
N ASP A 612 3.34 31.94 29.18
CA ASP A 612 4.59 32.63 28.90
C ASP A 612 4.98 32.35 27.45
N PHE A 613 4.88 33.38 26.63
CA PHE A 613 5.42 33.38 25.28
C PHE A 613 6.88 33.84 25.41
N TRP A 614 7.78 32.86 25.40
CA TRP A 614 9.24 32.95 25.47
C TRP A 614 9.89 32.79 26.86
N PRO A 615 10.28 31.55 27.19
CA PRO A 615 11.48 31.34 27.98
C PRO A 615 12.53 30.61 27.14
N GLN A 616 13.39 31.36 26.44
CA GLN A 616 14.75 30.86 26.19
C GLN A 616 15.56 30.94 27.48
N ASP A 617 15.19 30.10 28.45
CA ASP A 617 16.11 29.69 29.49
C ASP A 617 16.44 28.19 29.28
N ASN A 618 17.46 28.02 28.45
CA ASN A 618 18.52 27.00 28.53
C ASN A 618 18.42 25.58 27.95
N PHE A 619 17.29 24.99 27.54
CA PHE A 619 17.34 23.51 27.36
C PHE A 619 16.78 22.82 26.09
N TYR A 620 16.15 23.48 25.10
CA TYR A 620 15.67 22.81 23.87
C TYR A 620 15.85 23.61 22.56
N PRO A 621 16.18 22.98 21.42
CA PRO A 621 16.37 23.66 20.13
C PRO A 621 15.01 23.90 19.43
N HIS A 622 14.25 24.90 19.87
CA HIS A 622 13.11 25.38 19.09
C HIS A 622 13.60 26.20 17.86
N PRO A 623 12.80 26.29 16.79
CA PRO A 623 13.14 27.08 15.61
C PRO A 623 13.47 28.54 15.97
N ALA A 624 14.23 29.22 15.10
CA ALA A 624 14.51 30.64 15.25
C ALA A 624 13.20 31.43 15.38
N ALA A 625 13.18 32.40 16.30
CA ALA A 625 12.05 33.26 16.54
C ALA A 625 11.61 33.99 15.27
N ARG A 626 10.30 33.96 15.01
CA ARG A 626 9.65 34.64 13.89
C ARG A 626 8.51 35.50 14.41
N ASP A 627 8.11 36.48 13.60
CA ASP A 627 6.89 37.23 13.90
C ASP A 627 5.72 36.26 13.90
N ALA A 628 4.99 36.21 15.02
CA ALA A 628 3.92 35.25 15.20
C ALA A 628 2.71 35.91 15.86
N GLU A 629 1.57 35.81 15.19
CA GLU A 629 0.26 36.06 15.79
C GLU A 629 -0.25 34.82 16.53
N VAL A 630 -0.62 34.96 17.81
CA VAL A 630 -1.26 33.91 18.61
C VAL A 630 -2.55 34.43 19.26
N THR A 631 -3.61 33.63 19.15
CA THR A 631 -4.93 33.86 19.74
C THR A 631 -5.27 32.78 20.76
N LEU A 632 -5.55 33.16 22.00
CA LEU A 632 -6.11 32.27 23.03
C LEU A 632 -7.63 32.42 23.03
N LEU A 633 -8.34 31.41 22.54
CA LEU A 633 -9.81 31.39 22.44
C LEU A 633 -10.50 31.04 23.75
N GLY A 634 -9.85 30.27 24.63
CA GLY A 634 -10.41 29.90 25.92
C GLY A 634 -9.57 28.94 26.73
N VAL A 635 -9.92 28.82 28.03
CA VAL A 635 -9.35 27.87 28.98
C VAL A 635 -10.49 27.14 29.69
N THR A 636 -10.43 25.80 29.76
CA THR A 636 -11.49 24.97 30.35
C THR A 636 -10.91 23.89 31.26
N ALA A 637 -11.46 23.74 32.46
CA ALA A 637 -11.16 22.60 33.33
C ALA A 637 -12.26 21.53 33.16
N CYS A 638 -11.85 20.26 32.95
CA CYS A 638 -12.77 19.15 32.72
C CYS A 638 -12.25 17.83 33.27
N ASN A 639 -13.14 16.86 33.46
CA ASN A 639 -12.82 15.53 34.02
C ASN A 639 -12.94 14.37 33.03
N HIS A 640 -13.25 14.66 31.78
CA HIS A 640 -13.47 13.67 30.72
C HIS A 640 -12.62 13.93 29.47
N ASP A 641 -12.42 12.88 28.68
CA ASP A 641 -11.90 13.03 27.31
C ASP A 641 -12.94 13.69 26.42
N ARG A 642 -12.49 14.57 25.52
CA ARG A 642 -13.37 15.11 24.49
C ARG A 642 -13.65 14.05 23.44
N THR A 643 -14.86 14.05 22.93
CA THR A 643 -15.22 13.38 21.68
C THR A 643 -15.33 14.43 20.57
N PRO A 644 -15.29 14.04 19.29
CA PRO A 644 -15.57 14.95 18.17
C PRO A 644 -16.88 15.72 18.30
N THR A 645 -17.89 15.17 18.99
CA THR A 645 -19.19 15.83 19.22
C THR A 645 -19.12 16.97 20.23
N ASP A 646 -18.14 16.94 21.14
CA ASP A 646 -17.93 17.97 22.18
C ASP A 646 -17.01 19.11 21.69
N LEU A 647 -16.57 19.06 20.43
CA LEU A 647 -15.59 19.97 19.85
C LEU A 647 -16.21 21.01 18.92
N PRO A 648 -15.57 22.18 18.78
CA PRO A 648 -15.94 23.15 17.76
C PRO A 648 -15.98 22.53 16.37
N TYR A 649 -16.82 23.08 15.48
CA TYR A 649 -16.89 22.71 14.06
C TYR A 649 -17.37 21.28 13.76
N LEU A 650 -18.19 20.68 14.63
CA LEU A 650 -18.87 19.41 14.33
C LEU A 650 -19.48 19.42 12.91
N GLY A 651 -19.16 18.41 12.12
CA GLY A 651 -19.59 18.25 10.71
C GLY A 651 -18.87 19.15 9.70
N LYS A 652 -17.94 20.00 10.13
CA LYS A 652 -17.21 20.96 9.27
C LYS A 652 -15.69 20.78 9.31
N ALA A 653 -15.16 20.17 10.36
CA ALA A 653 -13.75 19.83 10.49
C ALA A 653 -13.59 18.38 10.91
N LEU A 654 -12.44 17.79 10.57
CA LEU A 654 -11.98 16.53 11.13
C LEU A 654 -10.99 16.83 12.25
N TRP A 655 -10.97 16.04 13.31
CA TRP A 655 -10.08 16.31 14.44
C TRP A 655 -8.95 15.26 14.48
N LEU A 656 -7.71 15.74 14.42
CA LEU A 656 -6.50 14.95 14.58
C LEU A 656 -6.05 15.02 16.04
N THR A 657 -5.97 13.86 16.68
CA THR A 657 -5.40 13.69 18.02
C THR A 657 -3.91 13.38 17.93
N GLN A 658 -3.16 13.99 18.86
CA GLN A 658 -1.69 13.97 18.87
C GLN A 658 -1.20 13.66 20.25
N TYR A 659 -0.24 12.74 20.35
CA TYR A 659 0.39 12.47 21.63
C TYR A 659 1.49 13.49 21.90
N ARG A 660 1.44 14.17 23.05
CA ARG A 660 2.52 15.08 23.47
C ARG A 660 2.99 14.74 24.88
N SER A 661 4.30 14.64 25.05
CA SER A 661 4.91 14.51 26.37
C SER A 661 4.81 15.84 27.12
N ASN A 662 4.35 15.79 28.38
CA ASN A 662 4.48 16.92 29.28
C ASN A 662 5.96 17.02 29.68
N ILE A 663 6.63 18.12 29.33
CA ILE A 663 8.01 18.39 29.77
C ILE A 663 7.91 19.26 31.02
N PRO A 664 8.15 18.70 32.23
CA PRO A 664 8.18 19.51 33.43
C PRO A 664 9.30 20.53 33.32
N HIS A 665 8.97 21.78 33.56
CA HIS A 665 9.91 22.89 33.50
C HIS A 665 11.11 22.65 34.44
N ASN A 666 12.32 22.96 33.95
CA ASN A 666 13.63 22.72 34.59
C ASN A 666 14.15 21.27 34.61
N ILE A 667 13.50 20.29 33.99
CA ILE A 667 14.14 19.00 33.74
C ILE A 667 15.13 19.16 32.57
N VAL A 668 16.42 19.18 32.92
CA VAL A 668 17.51 19.14 31.93
C VAL A 668 17.52 17.77 31.27
N VAL A 669 16.93 17.67 30.08
CA VAL A 669 17.19 16.55 29.19
C VAL A 669 18.66 16.68 28.77
N ASP A 670 19.49 15.75 29.22
CA ASP A 670 20.93 15.77 28.96
C ASP A 670 21.23 15.97 27.47
N LYS A 671 21.86 17.10 27.12
CA LYS A 671 22.24 17.47 25.76
C LYS A 671 23.17 16.43 25.11
N ALA A 672 23.86 15.58 25.89
CA ALA A 672 24.64 14.47 25.36
C ALA A 672 23.78 13.38 24.68
N ARG A 673 22.48 13.26 25.04
CA ARG A 673 21.52 12.38 24.35
C ARG A 673 20.88 13.01 23.11
N LEU A 674 21.01 14.33 22.92
CA LEU A 674 20.35 15.11 21.84
C LEU A 674 21.31 15.59 20.73
N ARG A 675 22.63 15.41 20.89
CA ARG A 675 23.63 15.89 19.92
C ARG A 675 24.05 14.80 18.91
N GLN A 676 23.23 14.58 17.88
CA GLN A 676 23.71 14.19 16.56
C GLN A 676 23.47 15.34 15.58
N LYS A 677 24.43 16.27 15.52
CA LYS A 677 24.59 17.17 14.38
C LYS A 677 25.28 16.35 13.29
N ASP A 678 24.55 15.95 12.25
CA ASP A 678 25.03 15.86 10.86
C ASP A 678 23.79 15.81 9.92
N GLY A 679 23.88 16.55 8.81
CA GLY A 679 22.74 17.07 8.06
C GLY A 679 22.34 16.30 6.80
N ALA A 680 21.94 15.03 6.91
CA ALA A 680 21.50 14.27 5.72
C ALA A 680 20.24 13.40 5.86
N LEU A 681 19.59 13.33 7.03
CA LEU A 681 18.22 12.84 7.25
C LEU A 681 17.83 13.32 8.66
N ASP A 682 16.81 14.17 8.77
CA ASP A 682 16.45 14.94 9.96
C ASP A 682 15.91 14.07 11.13
N TYR A 683 16.77 13.21 11.70
CA TYR A 683 16.48 12.32 12.83
C TYR A 683 16.49 13.08 14.17
N GLN A 684 17.04 14.31 14.22
CA GLN A 684 16.97 15.18 15.40
C GLN A 684 15.53 15.63 15.70
N ARG A 685 14.70 15.86 14.66
CA ARG A 685 13.29 16.22 14.84
C ARG A 685 12.44 15.12 15.50
N TYR A 686 12.80 13.86 15.27
CA TYR A 686 12.02 12.70 15.73
C TYR A 686 12.43 12.18 17.11
N SER A 687 13.69 12.34 17.50
CA SER A 687 14.19 11.91 18.84
C SER A 687 13.81 12.87 19.96
N SER A 688 13.56 14.15 19.66
CA SER A 688 13.13 15.15 20.64
C SER A 688 11.69 14.97 21.12
N GLU A 689 10.90 14.11 20.49
CA GLU A 689 9.45 14.00 20.73
C GLU A 689 9.01 12.61 21.24
N ARG A 690 9.87 11.59 21.17
CA ARG A 690 9.66 10.30 21.87
C ARG A 690 10.37 10.28 23.23
N PHE A 691 10.00 11.21 24.11
CA PHE A 691 10.24 10.98 25.53
C PHE A 691 9.13 10.07 26.05
N ARG A 692 9.51 8.84 26.42
CA ARG A 692 8.74 8.01 27.37
C ARG A 692 8.49 8.86 28.62
N THR A 693 7.31 9.45 28.70
CA THR A 693 6.74 9.97 29.93
C THR A 693 5.45 9.21 30.20
N TRP A 694 5.29 8.80 31.44
CA TRP A 694 4.19 7.99 31.99
C TRP A 694 2.86 8.77 32.05
N THR A 695 2.48 9.42 30.95
CA THR A 695 1.59 10.58 30.97
C THR A 695 0.93 10.84 29.61
N SER A 696 -0.33 10.44 29.43
CA SER A 696 -1.14 10.68 28.22
C SER A 696 -1.71 12.10 28.16
N HIS A 697 -1.20 12.95 27.27
CA HIS A 697 -1.94 14.15 26.81
C HIS A 697 -2.24 14.03 25.33
N ARG A 698 -3.41 14.52 24.94
CA ARG A 698 -3.86 14.63 23.56
C ARG A 698 -3.92 16.10 23.21
N ALA A 699 -3.07 16.57 22.30
CA ALA A 699 -3.39 17.80 21.57
C ALA A 699 -4.42 17.44 20.50
N LEU A 700 -5.40 18.32 20.31
CA LEU A 700 -6.45 18.15 19.31
C LEU A 700 -6.32 19.29 18.31
N THR A 701 -6.23 18.94 17.03
CA THR A 701 -6.11 19.91 15.94
C THR A 701 -7.23 19.68 14.93
N PRO A 702 -8.03 20.70 14.58
CA PRO A 702 -8.99 20.55 13.51
C PRO A 702 -8.24 20.47 12.17
N VAL A 703 -8.87 19.88 11.18
CA VAL A 703 -8.42 19.81 9.79
C VAL A 703 -9.58 20.32 8.96
N PHE A 704 -9.37 21.42 8.25
CA PHE A 704 -10.42 22.20 7.60
C PHE A 704 -10.45 22.01 6.09
N ALA A 705 -9.35 21.58 5.47
CA ALA A 705 -9.24 21.54 4.02
C ALA A 705 -8.29 20.45 3.55
N ILE A 706 -8.47 20.06 2.29
CA ILE A 706 -7.52 19.28 1.51
C ILE A 706 -6.92 20.24 0.49
N VAL A 707 -5.59 20.35 0.47
CA VAL A 707 -4.85 21.14 -0.50
C VAL A 707 -3.98 20.19 -1.31
N ALA A 708 -4.24 20.10 -2.60
CA ALA A 708 -3.66 19.09 -3.47
C ALA A 708 -3.12 19.69 -4.77
N ASP A 709 -2.04 19.12 -5.29
CA ASP A 709 -1.58 19.42 -6.64
C ASP A 709 -2.66 19.11 -7.68
N ALA A 710 -2.66 19.84 -8.79
CA ALA A 710 -3.61 19.64 -9.89
C ALA A 710 -3.60 18.18 -10.42
N GLU A 711 -2.41 17.55 -10.41
CA GLU A 711 -2.19 16.17 -10.85
C GLU A 711 -2.72 15.13 -9.87
N THR A 712 -2.89 15.48 -8.58
CA THR A 712 -3.37 14.58 -7.52
C THR A 712 -4.85 14.75 -7.18
N ARG A 713 -5.63 15.30 -8.11
CA ARG A 713 -7.06 15.56 -7.91
C ARG A 713 -7.85 14.30 -7.52
N ASP A 714 -7.55 13.17 -8.15
CA ASP A 714 -8.28 11.92 -7.89
C ASP A 714 -7.99 11.38 -6.49
N ALA A 715 -6.73 11.45 -6.04
CA ALA A 715 -6.34 11.10 -4.67
C ALA A 715 -7.01 12.02 -3.63
N ALA A 716 -7.11 13.32 -3.94
CA ALA A 716 -7.80 14.29 -3.09
C ALA A 716 -9.31 14.01 -2.97
N GLN A 717 -9.96 13.66 -4.08
CA GLN A 717 -11.37 13.27 -4.08
C GLN A 717 -11.61 11.96 -3.33
N ALA A 718 -10.70 10.98 -3.50
CA ALA A 718 -10.75 9.72 -2.78
C ALA A 718 -10.68 9.94 -1.26
N ILE A 719 -9.65 10.62 -0.77
CA ILE A 719 -9.51 10.85 0.68
C ILE A 719 -10.67 11.71 1.23
N GLN A 720 -11.14 12.71 0.50
CA GLN A 720 -12.32 13.50 0.89
C GLN A 720 -13.54 12.59 1.12
N SER A 721 -13.84 11.72 0.14
CA SER A 721 -15.00 10.84 0.20
C SER A 721 -14.89 9.81 1.32
N TYR A 722 -13.70 9.22 1.52
CA TYR A 722 -13.52 8.24 2.59
C TYR A 722 -13.53 8.88 3.97
N LEU A 723 -12.95 10.06 4.15
CA LEU A 723 -13.03 10.77 5.42
C LEU A 723 -14.45 11.27 5.72
N GLU A 724 -15.23 11.65 4.70
CA GLU A 724 -16.66 11.94 4.86
C GLU A 724 -17.43 10.71 5.36
N LYS A 725 -17.15 9.52 4.81
CA LYS A 725 -17.75 8.26 5.28
C LYS A 725 -17.30 7.86 6.69
N LEU A 726 -16.00 7.96 6.97
CA LEU A 726 -15.39 7.58 8.25
C LEU A 726 -15.85 8.51 9.37
N CYS A 727 -15.74 9.82 9.17
CA CYS A 727 -15.82 10.81 10.25
C CYS A 727 -17.04 11.73 10.13
N GLY A 728 -17.81 11.67 9.03
CA GLY A 728 -19.04 12.45 8.85
C GLY A 728 -18.83 13.91 8.45
N ALA A 729 -17.60 14.34 8.12
CA ALA A 729 -17.33 15.70 7.64
C ALA A 729 -16.66 15.69 6.27
N ARG A 730 -17.19 16.52 5.36
CA ARG A 730 -16.68 16.67 3.99
C ARG A 730 -15.81 17.92 3.88
N LEU A 731 -14.49 17.73 3.81
CA LEU A 731 -13.54 18.85 3.71
C LEU A 731 -13.48 19.44 2.30
N PRO A 732 -13.46 20.77 2.10
CA PRO A 732 -13.23 21.38 0.79
C PRO A 732 -11.85 21.03 0.22
N ILE A 733 -11.78 20.79 -1.10
CA ILE A 733 -10.53 20.58 -1.84
C ILE A 733 -10.12 21.89 -2.52
N ASN A 734 -8.88 22.34 -2.30
CA ASN A 734 -8.31 23.58 -2.84
C ASN A 734 -9.25 24.80 -2.68
N PRO A 735 -9.70 25.12 -1.45
CA PRO A 735 -10.55 26.28 -1.22
C PRO A 735 -9.83 27.58 -1.64
N PRO A 736 -10.55 28.57 -2.19
CA PRO A 736 -9.97 29.85 -2.58
C PRO A 736 -9.24 30.54 -1.42
N GLY A 737 -8.06 31.11 -1.69
CA GLY A 737 -7.26 31.81 -0.70
C GLY A 737 -6.39 30.92 0.20
N VAL A 738 -6.51 29.59 0.10
CA VAL A 738 -5.63 28.65 0.81
C VAL A 738 -4.51 28.20 -0.13
N GLN A 739 -3.27 28.54 0.23
CA GLN A 739 -2.07 28.15 -0.52
C GLN A 739 -1.13 27.33 0.37
N VAL A 740 -0.41 26.39 -0.24
CA VAL A 740 0.57 25.59 0.48
C VAL A 740 1.81 26.43 0.77
N GLY A 741 2.21 26.43 2.04
CA GLY A 741 3.47 26.99 2.49
C GLY A 741 3.88 26.35 3.83
N PRO A 742 5.05 26.71 4.37
CA PRO A 742 5.58 26.14 5.61
C PRO A 742 4.65 26.30 6.82
N ASP A 743 3.88 27.39 6.85
CA ASP A 743 2.98 27.76 7.95
C ASP A 743 1.52 27.34 7.72
N LEU A 744 1.20 26.62 6.64
CA LEU A 744 -0.15 26.09 6.43
C LEU A 744 -0.46 25.00 7.48
N GLY A 745 -1.23 25.37 8.50
CA GLY A 745 -1.79 24.48 9.51
C GLY A 745 -3.16 23.91 9.15
N ASN A 746 -3.63 22.94 9.93
CA ASN A 746 -5.00 22.39 9.89
C ASN A 746 -5.45 21.91 8.50
N ALA A 747 -4.56 21.30 7.73
CA ALA A 747 -4.83 20.89 6.36
C ALA A 747 -4.24 19.51 6.04
N ILE A 748 -4.90 18.80 5.12
CA ILE A 748 -4.33 17.65 4.42
C ILE A 748 -3.65 18.17 3.16
N ILE A 749 -2.36 17.93 3.01
CA ILE A 749 -1.52 18.39 1.91
C ILE A 749 -1.16 17.16 1.06
N LEU A 750 -1.60 17.14 -0.20
CA LEU A 750 -1.44 15.97 -1.08
C LEU A 750 -0.65 16.29 -2.34
N GLY A 751 0.26 15.38 -2.67
CA GLY A 751 1.04 15.44 -3.90
C GLY A 751 2.44 16.00 -3.69
N ARG A 752 3.29 15.74 -4.67
CA ARG A 752 4.72 16.02 -4.61
C ARG A 752 5.02 17.51 -4.44
N LYS A 753 4.46 18.36 -5.28
CA LYS A 753 4.77 19.80 -5.28
C LYS A 753 4.20 20.46 -4.03
N ALA A 754 2.97 20.12 -3.65
CA ALA A 754 2.36 20.55 -2.39
C ALA A 754 3.19 20.07 -1.18
N GLY A 755 3.55 18.78 -1.15
CA GLY A 755 4.36 18.19 -0.08
C GLY A 755 5.72 18.87 0.10
N LEU A 756 6.44 19.13 -1.00
CA LEU A 756 7.72 19.88 -0.98
C LEU A 756 7.53 21.34 -0.55
N SER A 757 6.49 22.01 -1.06
CA SER A 757 6.20 23.42 -0.73
C SER A 757 5.81 23.61 0.74
N SER A 758 5.27 22.58 1.38
CA SER A 758 4.99 22.58 2.82
C SER A 758 6.25 22.58 3.69
N GLY A 759 7.43 22.26 3.12
CA GLY A 759 8.68 22.10 3.87
C GLY A 759 8.69 20.91 4.84
N ARG A 760 7.67 20.04 4.80
CA ARG A 760 7.54 18.87 5.67
C ARG A 760 8.09 17.59 5.04
N ILE A 761 8.20 17.53 3.71
CA ILE A 761 8.77 16.41 2.96
C ILE A 761 9.90 16.95 2.09
N THR A 762 10.97 16.18 1.95
CA THR A 762 12.15 16.54 1.15
C THR A 762 12.23 15.75 -0.15
N GLU A 763 12.94 16.31 -1.12
CA GLU A 763 13.24 15.65 -2.39
C GLU A 763 14.05 14.35 -2.18
N GLN A 764 14.90 14.30 -1.16
CA GLN A 764 15.69 13.11 -0.84
C GLN A 764 14.83 11.96 -0.31
N GLU A 765 13.80 12.25 0.48
CA GLU A 765 12.85 11.23 0.95
C GLU A 765 12.01 10.67 -0.20
N LEU A 766 11.52 11.53 -1.11
CA LEU A 766 10.80 11.09 -2.29
C LEU A 766 11.68 10.23 -3.21
N LYS A 767 12.97 10.56 -3.34
CA LYS A 767 13.94 9.70 -4.05
C LYS A 767 14.17 8.37 -3.33
N HIS A 768 14.17 8.36 -2.00
CA HIS A 768 14.38 7.17 -1.19
C HIS A 768 13.26 6.14 -1.36
N VAL A 769 11.99 6.59 -1.33
CA VAL A 769 10.81 5.72 -1.49
C VAL A 769 10.57 5.31 -2.95
N ARG A 770 11.36 5.83 -3.91
CA ARG A 770 11.32 5.49 -5.34
C ARG A 770 10.00 5.90 -6.01
N THR A 771 9.81 5.50 -7.26
CA THR A 771 8.68 5.93 -8.12
C THR A 771 7.31 5.63 -7.54
N GLU A 772 7.18 4.49 -6.88
CA GLU A 772 5.89 3.98 -6.41
C GLU A 772 5.70 4.06 -4.91
N GLY A 773 6.75 4.44 -4.17
CA GLY A 773 6.63 4.66 -2.75
C GLY A 773 6.14 6.04 -2.40
N TYR A 774 5.76 6.20 -1.15
CA TYR A 774 5.18 7.43 -0.61
C TYR A 774 5.78 7.76 0.75
N VAL A 775 5.70 9.06 1.06
CA VAL A 775 6.03 9.64 2.35
C VAL A 775 4.73 10.17 2.93
N LEU A 776 4.41 9.74 4.14
CA LEU A 776 3.22 10.11 4.90
C LEU A 776 3.69 10.70 6.23
N ARG A 777 3.27 11.94 6.49
CA ARG A 777 3.53 12.68 7.73
C ARG A 777 2.25 13.34 8.22
N ALA A 778 1.51 12.66 9.08
CA ALA A 778 0.35 13.17 9.79
C ALA A 778 0.76 13.63 11.19
N HIS A 779 1.04 14.93 11.33
CA HIS A 779 1.54 15.50 12.58
C HIS A 779 1.34 17.02 12.65
N GLN A 780 1.28 17.55 13.87
CA GLN A 780 1.05 18.98 14.18
C GLN A 780 -0.13 19.64 13.42
N GLY A 781 -1.28 18.96 13.31
CA GLY A 781 -2.42 19.46 12.55
C GLY A 781 -2.20 19.52 11.03
N ARG A 782 -1.10 18.94 10.52
CA ARG A 782 -0.74 18.93 9.09
C ARG A 782 -0.58 17.48 8.66
N ILE A 783 -1.38 17.06 7.68
CA ILE A 783 -1.33 15.69 7.14
C ILE A 783 -0.76 15.76 5.75
N VAL A 784 0.55 15.51 5.61
CA VAL A 784 1.23 15.58 4.31
C VAL A 784 1.43 14.17 3.75
N ILE A 785 0.90 13.92 2.56
CA ILE A 785 1.06 12.64 1.85
C ILE A 785 1.57 12.94 0.44
N ALA A 786 2.77 12.45 0.12
CA ALA A 786 3.37 12.68 -1.18
C ALA A 786 4.16 11.45 -1.63
N GLY A 787 3.92 11.03 -2.87
CA GLY A 787 4.79 10.11 -3.59
C GLY A 787 5.53 10.81 -4.73
N ALA A 788 6.39 10.08 -5.44
CA ALA A 788 7.06 10.62 -6.62
C ALA A 788 6.08 10.90 -7.78
N THR A 789 4.89 10.30 -7.73
CA THR A 789 3.81 10.32 -8.73
C THR A 789 2.44 10.53 -8.05
N ASP A 790 1.41 10.75 -8.86
CA ASP A 790 0.01 10.78 -8.42
C ASP A 790 -0.44 9.42 -7.88
N ALA A 791 -0.10 8.34 -8.58
CA ALA A 791 -0.41 6.96 -8.19
C ALA A 791 0.22 6.60 -6.84
N SER A 792 1.49 6.94 -6.63
CA SER A 792 2.17 6.69 -5.35
C SER A 792 1.58 7.53 -4.21
N THR A 793 1.20 8.79 -4.49
CA THR A 793 0.45 9.60 -3.51
C THR A 793 -0.87 8.94 -3.12
N ALA A 794 -1.60 8.36 -4.08
CA ALA A 794 -2.83 7.63 -3.82
C ALA A 794 -2.61 6.35 -2.98
N PHE A 795 -1.48 5.64 -3.15
CA PHE A 795 -1.12 4.54 -2.25
C PHE A 795 -0.92 5.02 -0.81
N GLY A 796 -0.26 6.17 -0.62
CA GLY A 796 -0.13 6.79 0.70
C GLY A 796 -1.46 7.19 1.32
N VAL A 797 -2.40 7.71 0.52
CA VAL A 797 -3.77 8.01 0.95
C VAL A 797 -4.47 6.74 1.42
N ALA A 798 -4.43 5.67 0.63
CA ALA A 798 -5.04 4.40 1.00
C ALA A 798 -4.43 3.84 2.29
N ARG A 799 -3.10 3.91 2.43
CA ARG A 799 -2.41 3.51 3.66
C ARG A 799 -2.82 4.33 4.87
N TYR A 800 -2.98 5.65 4.73
CA TYR A 800 -3.48 6.50 5.82
C TYR A 800 -4.87 6.07 6.27
N LEU A 801 -5.76 5.81 5.33
CA LEU A 801 -7.11 5.32 5.62
C LEU A 801 -7.09 3.91 6.25
N GLU A 802 -6.20 3.02 5.80
CA GLU A 802 -6.01 1.69 6.39
C GLU A 802 -5.58 1.75 7.86
N ASP A 803 -4.72 2.70 8.19
CA ASP A 803 -4.29 2.95 9.57
C ASP A 803 -5.47 3.34 10.47
N HIS A 804 -6.47 4.01 9.89
CA HIS A 804 -7.73 4.37 10.52
C HIS A 804 -8.82 3.29 10.37
N GLY A 805 -8.41 2.04 10.17
CA GLY A 805 -9.31 0.89 10.15
C GLY A 805 -10.07 0.67 8.84
N ALA A 806 -9.93 1.53 7.84
CA ALA A 806 -10.47 1.23 6.52
C ALA A 806 -9.79 -0.03 5.93
N ARG A 807 -10.51 -0.83 5.16
CA ARG A 807 -9.94 -1.97 4.44
C ARG A 807 -10.47 -1.99 3.02
N PHE A 808 -9.58 -2.17 2.06
CA PHE A 808 -9.87 -2.16 0.64
C PHE A 808 -9.60 -3.55 0.07
N PHE A 809 -10.61 -4.44 0.10
CA PHE A 809 -10.46 -5.82 -0.37
C PHE A 809 -10.69 -5.91 -1.89
N GLU A 810 -11.77 -5.29 -2.37
CA GLU A 810 -12.07 -5.06 -3.80
C GLU A 810 -12.50 -3.59 -3.92
N PRO A 811 -11.62 -2.62 -4.26
CA PRO A 811 -11.96 -1.21 -4.13
C PRO A 811 -13.14 -0.80 -5.02
N GLY A 812 -14.08 -0.03 -4.47
CA GLY A 812 -15.38 0.28 -5.09
C GLY A 812 -16.42 -0.86 -5.08
N VAL A 813 -16.07 -2.06 -4.60
CA VAL A 813 -16.95 -3.24 -4.59
C VAL A 813 -17.08 -3.84 -3.18
N ARG A 814 -15.97 -4.13 -2.50
CA ARG A 814 -15.90 -4.52 -1.10
C ARG A 814 -14.85 -3.74 -0.34
N GLU A 815 -15.35 -2.83 0.47
CA GLU A 815 -14.57 -2.05 1.41
C GLU A 815 -15.20 -2.23 2.80
N VAL A 816 -14.36 -2.17 3.82
CA VAL A 816 -14.81 -2.03 5.20
C VAL A 816 -14.40 -0.64 5.63
N ILE A 817 -15.38 0.24 5.83
CA ILE A 817 -15.17 1.60 6.28
C ILE A 817 -15.76 1.70 7.69
N PRO A 818 -14.93 1.80 8.74
CA PRO A 818 -15.44 1.92 10.11
C PRO A 818 -16.21 3.24 10.30
N ASP A 819 -17.14 3.27 11.25
CA ASP A 819 -17.75 4.53 11.68
C ASP A 819 -16.88 5.14 12.79
N LEU A 820 -16.11 6.16 12.42
CA LEU A 820 -15.23 6.94 13.30
C LEU A 820 -15.83 8.33 13.61
N LYS A 821 -17.13 8.56 13.44
CA LYS A 821 -17.75 9.87 13.75
C LYS A 821 -17.57 10.29 15.21
N ALA A 822 -17.36 9.32 16.10
CA ALA A 822 -17.09 9.53 17.51
C ALA A 822 -15.59 9.45 17.88
N ASP A 823 -14.69 9.27 16.90
CA ASP A 823 -13.25 9.11 17.13
C ASP A 823 -12.41 10.13 16.36
N PHE A 824 -11.13 10.22 16.72
CA PHE A 824 -10.17 11.13 16.14
C PHE A 824 -9.33 10.47 15.06
N LEU A 825 -8.91 11.26 14.07
CA LEU A 825 -7.73 10.90 13.28
C LEU A 825 -6.50 10.87 14.21
N HIS A 826 -5.50 10.05 13.93
CA HIS A 826 -4.28 9.97 14.73
C HIS A 826 -3.03 10.18 13.88
N GLU A 827 -1.91 10.39 14.57
CA GLU A 827 -0.63 10.65 13.94
C GLU A 827 -0.05 9.41 13.29
N LEU A 828 0.52 9.59 12.11
CA LEU A 828 1.18 8.55 11.37
C LEU A 828 2.39 9.11 10.65
N TYR A 829 3.49 8.39 10.78
CA TYR A 829 4.73 8.66 10.07
C TYR A 829 5.16 7.40 9.37
N LEU A 830 5.17 7.44 8.05
CA LEU A 830 5.45 6.25 7.27
C LEU A 830 6.13 6.62 5.96
N LEU A 831 7.26 5.98 5.72
CA LEU A 831 7.89 5.90 4.41
C LEU A 831 7.76 4.45 3.98
N ASP A 832 7.14 4.21 2.83
CA ASP A 832 6.86 2.85 2.38
C ASP A 832 6.89 2.76 0.85
N TRP A 833 7.28 1.60 0.35
CA TRP A 833 7.46 1.33 -1.07
C TRP A 833 7.47 -0.18 -1.32
N PRO A 834 7.09 -0.62 -2.53
CA PRO A 834 6.98 -2.05 -2.82
C PRO A 834 8.34 -2.78 -2.74
N PHE A 835 8.33 -3.98 -2.17
CA PHE A 835 9.49 -4.85 -2.10
C PHE A 835 9.99 -5.23 -3.50
N PHE A 836 9.09 -5.80 -4.32
CA PHE A 836 9.36 -6.10 -5.72
C PHE A 836 9.25 -4.80 -6.51
N ALA A 837 10.42 -4.26 -6.87
CA ALA A 837 10.52 -2.98 -7.58
C ALA A 837 9.87 -3.06 -8.96
N GLN A 838 9.86 -4.24 -9.57
CA GLN A 838 9.17 -4.52 -10.82
C GLN A 838 8.23 -5.71 -10.58
N ARG A 839 6.93 -5.47 -10.78
CA ARG A 839 5.92 -6.50 -10.57
C ARG A 839 4.74 -6.37 -11.53
N GLY A 840 4.14 -7.50 -11.88
CA GLY A 840 2.92 -7.52 -12.68
C GLY A 840 2.06 -8.71 -12.33
N LEU A 841 0.77 -8.48 -12.15
CA LEU A 841 -0.25 -9.51 -11.96
C LEU A 841 -1.24 -9.40 -13.12
N THR A 842 -1.44 -10.47 -13.87
CA THR A 842 -2.45 -10.51 -14.94
C THR A 842 -3.84 -10.30 -14.35
N GLY A 843 -4.60 -9.32 -14.84
CA GLY A 843 -5.90 -8.97 -14.27
C GLY A 843 -5.83 -8.24 -12.91
N GLY A 844 -4.63 -7.81 -12.49
CA GLY A 844 -4.45 -7.05 -11.26
C GLY A 844 -5.16 -5.70 -11.31
N TRP A 845 -5.79 -5.34 -10.18
CA TRP A 845 -6.49 -4.08 -9.98
C TRP A 845 -5.49 -2.91 -9.95
N GLN A 846 -5.69 -1.89 -10.81
CA GLN A 846 -4.85 -0.69 -10.91
C GLN A 846 -5.66 0.58 -10.64
N LEU A 847 -5.13 1.50 -9.84
CA LEU A 847 -5.70 2.84 -9.73
C LEU A 847 -5.68 3.52 -11.11
N ALA A 848 -6.78 4.21 -11.43
CA ALA A 848 -6.93 4.96 -12.67
C ALA A 848 -6.13 6.29 -12.64
N CYS A 849 -4.82 6.22 -12.43
CA CYS A 849 -3.91 7.37 -12.57
C CYS A 849 -3.15 7.22 -13.90
N GLN A 850 -3.44 8.11 -14.87
CA GLN A 850 -3.13 7.92 -16.29
C GLN A 850 -1.71 8.37 -16.73
N ARG A 851 -0.72 8.51 -15.84
CA ARG A 851 0.59 9.05 -16.26
C ARG A 851 1.79 8.20 -15.81
N PRO A 852 2.55 7.60 -16.75
CA PRO A 852 3.86 7.01 -16.45
C PRO A 852 4.85 8.09 -16.00
N ALA A 853 5.74 7.74 -15.09
CA ALA A 853 6.81 8.62 -14.60
C ALA A 853 8.16 8.24 -15.21
N LYS A 854 9.10 9.20 -15.24
CA LYS A 854 10.53 8.97 -15.52
C LYS A 854 11.33 8.85 -14.21
N PRO A 855 11.94 7.70 -13.87
CA PRO A 855 12.73 7.58 -12.64
C PRO A 855 14.10 6.86 -12.76
N PHE A 856 14.98 7.26 -11.84
CA PHE A 856 16.44 7.08 -11.76
C PHE A 856 16.96 5.62 -11.61
N GLY A 857 18.19 5.40 -12.11
CA GLY A 857 18.93 4.13 -12.09
C GLY A 857 19.54 3.77 -10.72
N VAL A 858 19.48 2.49 -10.33
CA VAL A 858 20.11 1.94 -9.11
C VAL A 858 20.62 0.52 -9.38
N GLN A 859 21.85 0.21 -8.94
CA GLN A 859 22.47 -1.13 -8.95
C GLN A 859 22.40 -1.81 -7.56
N ILE A 860 22.46 -3.14 -7.49
CA ILE A 860 22.30 -3.97 -6.27
C ILE A 860 23.45 -4.99 -6.15
N ALA A 861 24.02 -5.23 -4.95
CA ALA A 861 25.00 -6.31 -4.69
C ALA A 861 24.99 -6.90 -3.25
N GLY A 862 24.83 -8.23 -3.13
CA GLY A 862 25.36 -9.17 -2.08
C GLY A 862 24.79 -9.16 -0.64
N ALA A 863 24.19 -10.26 -0.13
CA ALA A 863 23.15 -10.19 0.93
C ALA A 863 23.20 -11.17 2.15
N ALA A 864 24.31 -11.78 2.58
CA ALA A 864 24.27 -12.68 3.78
C ALA A 864 25.34 -12.42 4.85
N SER A 865 26.63 -12.34 4.49
CA SER A 865 27.69 -11.90 5.42
C SER A 865 27.52 -10.42 5.83
N THR A 866 26.77 -9.67 5.01
CA THR A 866 26.45 -8.27 5.18
C THR A 866 25.44 -8.02 6.29
N LEU A 867 24.55 -8.95 6.68
CA LEU A 867 23.53 -8.64 7.69
C LEU A 867 24.16 -8.49 9.07
N THR A 868 24.96 -9.47 9.48
CA THR A 868 25.63 -9.47 10.78
C THR A 868 26.73 -8.41 10.80
N ALA A 869 27.43 -8.20 9.69
CA ALA A 869 28.41 -7.12 9.56
C ALA A 869 27.75 -5.74 9.59
N MET A 870 26.60 -5.54 8.93
CA MET A 870 25.82 -4.31 8.97
C MET A 870 25.25 -4.09 10.37
N ALA A 871 24.65 -5.12 10.97
CA ALA A 871 24.13 -5.06 12.31
C ALA A 871 25.24 -4.71 13.30
N GLU A 872 26.38 -5.40 13.26
CA GLU A 872 27.50 -5.06 14.14
C GLU A 872 28.17 -3.74 13.78
N ALA A 873 28.18 -3.29 12.53
CA ALA A 873 28.66 -1.97 12.18
C ALA A 873 27.71 -0.87 12.69
N ILE A 874 26.38 -1.09 12.66
CA ILE A 874 25.37 -0.21 13.26
C ILE A 874 25.52 -0.21 14.78
N LYS A 875 25.70 -1.38 15.39
CA LYS A 875 25.92 -1.55 16.82
C LYS A 875 27.24 -0.95 17.29
N ASP A 876 28.32 -1.12 16.54
CA ASP A 876 29.63 -0.53 16.81
C ASP A 876 29.61 0.97 16.58
N CYS A 877 28.86 1.47 15.60
CA CYS A 877 28.56 2.90 15.52
C CYS A 877 27.82 3.36 16.80
N GLY A 878 26.85 2.59 17.28
CA GLY A 878 26.17 2.83 18.55
C GLY A 878 27.12 2.79 19.77
N ARG A 879 27.98 1.78 19.88
CA ARG A 879 28.94 1.55 20.99
C ARG A 879 30.06 2.59 20.99
N GLN A 880 30.59 2.92 19.81
CA GLN A 880 31.62 3.95 19.62
C GLN A 880 31.02 5.38 19.59
N LYS A 881 29.71 5.51 19.77
CA LYS A 881 28.97 6.78 19.74
C LYS A 881 29.21 7.59 18.45
N LYS A 882 29.43 6.91 17.31
CA LYS A 882 29.56 7.53 15.99
C LYS A 882 28.20 8.12 15.57
N ARG A 883 28.22 9.34 15.02
CA ARG A 883 27.03 10.16 14.77
C ARG A 883 26.24 9.79 13.53
N GLU A 884 26.89 9.11 12.59
CA GLU A 884 26.28 8.63 11.37
C GLU A 884 26.71 7.19 11.10
N VAL A 885 25.76 6.39 10.65
CA VAL A 885 26.04 5.12 10.01
C VAL A 885 26.44 5.43 8.57
N SER A 886 27.65 5.04 8.16
CA SER A 886 28.19 5.46 6.87
C SER A 886 27.23 5.11 5.72
N PRO A 887 27.17 5.92 4.64
CA PRO A 887 26.34 5.60 3.47
C PRO A 887 26.61 4.20 2.92
N ALA A 888 27.83 3.67 3.09
CA ALA A 888 28.17 2.30 2.76
C ALA A 888 27.46 1.25 3.64
N ILE A 889 27.32 1.49 4.95
CA ILE A 889 26.56 0.60 5.86
C ILE A 889 25.05 0.77 5.65
N LEU A 890 24.55 1.98 5.37
CA LEU A 890 23.13 2.20 5.05
C LEU A 890 22.74 1.63 3.68
N ALA A 891 23.65 1.64 2.71
CA ALA A 891 23.46 0.92 1.46
C ALA A 891 23.27 -0.59 1.71
N GLN A 892 23.91 -1.15 2.75
CA GLN A 892 23.70 -2.54 3.16
C GLN A 892 22.30 -2.78 3.74
N ALA A 893 21.66 -1.77 4.36
CA ALA A 893 20.27 -1.88 4.80
C ALA A 893 19.31 -2.09 3.61
N GLY A 894 19.65 -1.58 2.43
CA GLY A 894 18.86 -1.75 1.20
C GLY A 894 18.88 -3.15 0.58
N LEU A 895 19.77 -4.04 1.05
CA LEU A 895 20.06 -5.34 0.45
C LEU A 895 18.90 -6.32 0.56
N SER A 896 18.24 -6.39 1.72
CA SER A 896 17.04 -7.20 1.92
C SER A 896 16.10 -6.58 2.96
N PRO A 897 14.84 -7.01 3.07
CA PRO A 897 13.90 -6.43 4.04
C PRO A 897 14.23 -6.85 5.45
N MET A 898 14.89 -8.00 5.63
CA MET A 898 15.50 -8.35 6.90
C MET A 898 16.63 -7.37 7.24
N HIS A 899 17.46 -6.98 6.27
CA HIS A 899 18.43 -5.90 6.49
C HIS A 899 17.74 -4.58 6.80
N ARG A 900 16.65 -4.23 6.11
CA ARG A 900 15.87 -3.00 6.39
C ARG A 900 15.21 -3.03 7.76
N TYR A 901 14.61 -4.14 8.15
CA TYR A 901 13.93 -4.30 9.42
C TYR A 901 14.93 -4.32 10.57
N VAL A 902 15.98 -5.14 10.47
CA VAL A 902 17.05 -5.21 11.47
C VAL A 902 17.79 -3.88 11.54
N ALA A 903 18.11 -3.23 10.42
CA ALA A 903 18.68 -1.89 10.43
C ALA A 903 17.71 -0.87 11.01
N ALA A 904 16.43 -0.85 10.64
CA ALA A 904 15.45 0.09 11.19
C ALA A 904 15.30 -0.08 12.71
N LYS A 905 15.31 -1.32 13.20
CA LYS A 905 15.23 -1.64 14.63
C LYS A 905 16.55 -1.34 15.36
N LEU A 906 17.72 -1.59 14.76
CA LEU A 906 19.04 -1.31 15.36
C LEU A 906 19.47 0.17 15.23
N LEU A 907 19.02 0.87 14.20
CA LEU A 907 19.12 2.33 14.07
C LEU A 907 18.23 3.00 15.12
N TRP A 908 17.12 2.35 15.49
CA TRP A 908 16.25 2.78 16.59
C TRP A 908 16.82 2.43 17.97
N ASP A 909 17.34 1.21 18.17
CA ASP A 909 17.99 0.77 19.40
C ASP A 909 19.14 -0.24 19.08
N PRO A 910 20.41 0.23 19.10
CA PRO A 910 21.56 -0.60 18.76
C PRO A 910 21.87 -1.66 19.83
N PHE A 911 21.19 -1.67 20.97
CA PHE A 911 21.39 -2.68 22.01
C PHE A 911 20.46 -3.88 21.86
N LEU A 912 19.50 -3.84 20.92
CA LEU A 912 18.65 -4.98 20.64
C LEU A 912 19.47 -6.19 20.16
N ASP A 913 19.08 -7.37 20.62
CA ASP A 913 19.68 -8.62 20.14
C ASP A 913 19.33 -8.80 18.66
N THR A 914 20.37 -8.80 17.80
CA THR A 914 20.23 -8.98 16.35
C THR A 914 19.61 -10.34 16.04
N SER A 915 19.96 -11.37 16.81
CA SER A 915 19.43 -12.72 16.62
C SER A 915 17.95 -12.77 16.96
N ARG A 916 17.52 -12.06 18.00
CA ARG A 916 16.09 -11.89 18.35
C ARG A 916 15.34 -11.14 17.25
N LEU A 917 15.88 -10.04 16.73
CA LEU A 917 15.26 -9.28 15.64
C LEU A 917 15.15 -10.10 14.35
N ILE A 918 16.14 -10.92 14.05
CA ILE A 918 16.09 -11.86 12.93
C ILE A 918 14.99 -12.90 13.16
N ARG A 919 14.87 -13.47 14.37
CA ARG A 919 13.80 -14.41 14.70
C ARG A 919 12.42 -13.75 14.66
N GLU A 920 12.28 -12.54 15.18
CA GLU A 920 11.05 -11.73 15.12
C GLU A 920 10.65 -11.47 13.67
N PHE A 921 11.58 -11.03 12.84
CA PHE A 921 11.35 -10.82 11.41
C PHE A 921 10.99 -12.11 10.65
N GLN A 922 11.48 -13.26 11.12
CA GLN A 922 11.16 -14.57 10.56
C GLN A 922 9.84 -15.16 11.10
N GLY A 923 9.13 -14.46 11.99
CA GLY A 923 7.91 -14.96 12.64
C GLY A 923 8.18 -16.09 13.64
N LYS A 924 9.38 -16.13 14.23
CA LYS A 924 9.85 -17.15 15.19
C LYS A 924 10.06 -16.57 16.61
N ALA A 925 9.39 -15.47 16.95
CA ALA A 925 9.44 -14.94 18.31
C ALA A 925 8.43 -15.70 19.17
N GLU A 926 8.93 -16.45 20.17
CA GLU A 926 8.12 -16.99 21.27
C GLU A 926 7.62 -15.89 22.20
#